data_AF-A0A292QZC3-F1
#
_entry.id   AF-A0A292QZC3-F1
#
_cell.length_a   1.000
_cell.length_b   1.000
_cell.length_c   1.000
_cell.angle_alpha   90.00
_cell.angle_beta   90.00
_cell.angle_gamma   90.00
#
_symmetry.space_group_name_H-M   'P 1'
#
loop_
_entity.id
_entity.type
_entity.pdbx_description
1 polymer ?
#
loop_
_entity_poly.entity_id
_entity_poly.type
_entity_poly.pdbx_seq_one_letter_code
_entity_poly.pdbx_strand_id
1 'polypeptide(L)'
;MILAVSVNNTGYTNRIRAKKSEKLQNKYSTIAFKGGENPKQVAFVSFETVPINKTGGMADVVGELAPELNKRGMDVRCVIPLLNAQGGVPVNDKGQQIYRTPKGKEFPVNDLGIDFDYDYGTKSGKGKIFKVNDSRVKFPVYVLYCPDDVSNNKTEYQGWIMDQVKNQEAFCKAGLEALKKLKDAEDFNPKYVMSYEWTTAPIIEAMSKDEFYKDKIKIANINNFGPVYQGRVGAPVAAPYILNNQELDKHCAEPRVRALLEEISRAVEARAGELHPLNINEEISRGDYKAAYLKVAENYEKYIPYTTNHLGFMDSMVMDSFPKKGWFKQYYNFYVPAVRTSDSIVSCSDTYIRELAEEDRYSDGVSNLMNLERLKSFGITIGMDYSLHNPAATEKETTNPVKYPFSANEKELETNSNLLDYKTGKAMNKSYLQEILGAKVPDKETAFNKTVGARQYGFLENDPNALVSTFITRYDPQQKGVDIVIKAAEKLLEEEKDAQIILAGPDFSKDYALIKEYLENVVYKYPGRAVLCDGFINNISQFYAGSDTVLIPSRFAPFELVQLQGMRMGAIPIASNAGGLAEIIVDPREGRDEEILGFKTEKSLFLTDDPYKSYCDTIKRALDIYRNEPATWDKMLLNGLRYKRSWDLPAQKYLETVFNPKNYSNIKDLFYIDSKFSTGEITSENLEKQREDLEYLRHKGYSQIIQIDKENKQLKNLAAEYGIKYKNIELGDTPTEESAVKLLKEIDNDSEKSFINESEGKNNKSVLACFYLAYKTLDSIDKIMGKIWTEREKDFYEVIWGDKNKIKNIMTKLSILGEKYSHDIKKLSLGELFSVNAGFINSAARRTREILEKFKELNSWKEVVYSGRHYIK
;
A
#
# COMPACT_ATOMS: atom_id res chain seq x y z
N MET A 1 26.92 2.94 36.81
CA MET A 1 27.90 1.87 36.54
C MET A 1 27.18 0.53 36.66
N ILE A 2 27.16 -0.22 35.55
CA ILE A 2 27.15 -1.71 35.47
C ILE A 2 25.83 -2.41 35.87
N LEU A 3 25.17 -3.25 35.07
CA LEU A 3 25.36 -3.67 33.67
C LEU A 3 24.09 -4.35 33.14
N ALA A 4 24.01 -4.39 31.81
CA ALA A 4 23.00 -5.00 30.96
C ALA A 4 22.93 -6.54 31.06
N VAL A 5 21.73 -7.08 30.86
CA VAL A 5 21.52 -8.37 30.19
C VAL A 5 20.29 -8.21 29.27
N SER A 6 20.51 -7.74 28.03
CA SER A 6 19.60 -7.98 26.91
C SER A 6 20.01 -9.30 26.26
N VAL A 7 19.12 -10.29 26.26
CA VAL A 7 19.37 -11.55 25.54
C VAL A 7 18.61 -11.53 24.22
N ASN A 8 19.40 -11.52 23.15
CA ASN A 8 19.02 -11.69 21.75
C ASN A 8 18.11 -12.90 21.54
N ASN A 9 16.88 -12.68 21.07
CA ASN A 9 15.95 -13.74 20.64
C ASN A 9 15.66 -13.73 19.12
N THR A 10 16.29 -12.85 18.35
CA THR A 10 16.08 -12.72 16.89
C THR A 10 16.81 -13.80 16.08
N GLY A 11 17.92 -14.35 16.60
CA GLY A 11 18.71 -15.35 15.87
C GLY A 11 18.12 -16.76 15.80
N TYR A 12 17.16 -17.12 16.66
CA TYR A 12 16.62 -18.50 16.73
C TYR A 12 15.45 -18.73 15.75
N THR A 13 14.65 -17.70 15.46
CA THR A 13 13.51 -17.75 14.54
C THR A 13 13.92 -17.84 13.07
N ASN A 14 15.01 -17.18 12.69
CA ASN A 14 15.53 -17.23 11.33
C ASN A 14 16.18 -18.58 10.97
N ARG A 15 16.80 -19.26 11.95
CA ARG A 15 17.41 -20.60 11.80
C ARG A 15 16.36 -21.67 11.46
N ILE A 16 15.17 -21.55 12.04
CA ILE A 16 14.02 -22.40 11.72
C ILE A 16 13.45 -22.04 10.34
N ARG A 17 13.40 -20.74 9.96
CA ARG A 17 12.93 -20.31 8.63
C ARG A 17 13.83 -20.79 7.50
N ALA A 18 15.15 -20.71 7.61
CA ALA A 18 16.08 -21.16 6.57
C ALA A 18 16.07 -22.70 6.42
N LYS A 19 16.16 -23.45 7.53
CA LYS A 19 16.11 -24.93 7.49
C LYS A 19 14.72 -25.49 7.18
N LYS A 20 13.62 -24.82 7.57
CA LYS A 20 12.27 -25.18 7.10
C LYS A 20 12.06 -24.77 5.65
N SER A 21 12.58 -23.64 5.18
CA SER A 21 12.51 -23.22 3.76
C SER A 21 13.14 -24.28 2.86
N GLU A 22 14.31 -24.79 3.22
CA GLU A 22 15.02 -25.81 2.46
C GLU A 22 14.35 -27.20 2.55
N LYS A 23 13.84 -27.58 3.74
CA LYS A 23 13.03 -28.81 3.90
C LYS A 23 11.64 -28.73 3.25
N LEU A 24 11.00 -27.56 3.24
CA LEU A 24 9.72 -27.32 2.58
C LEU A 24 9.92 -27.26 1.07
N GLN A 25 10.95 -26.57 0.56
CA GLN A 25 11.34 -26.64 -0.86
C GLN A 25 11.57 -28.08 -1.32
N ASN A 26 12.27 -28.90 -0.52
CA ASN A 26 12.49 -30.32 -0.82
C ASN A 26 11.23 -31.20 -0.65
N LYS A 27 10.28 -30.82 0.21
CA LYS A 27 9.01 -31.53 0.40
C LYS A 27 7.96 -31.13 -0.65
N TYR A 28 7.99 -29.90 -1.16
CA TYR A 28 7.07 -29.39 -2.18
C TYR A 28 7.58 -29.63 -3.60
N SER A 29 8.89 -29.80 -3.82
CA SER A 29 9.43 -30.29 -5.09
C SER A 29 8.99 -31.72 -5.42
N THR A 30 8.49 -32.46 -4.43
CA THR A 30 8.01 -33.84 -4.55
C THR A 30 6.48 -33.99 -4.54
N ILE A 31 5.72 -32.91 -4.29
CA ILE A 31 4.25 -32.93 -4.44
C ILE A 31 3.93 -32.47 -5.85
N ALA A 32 4.07 -33.39 -6.81
CA ALA A 32 3.41 -33.25 -8.09
C ALA A 32 1.89 -33.26 -7.83
N PHE A 33 1.24 -32.11 -7.94
CA PHE A 33 -0.22 -32.06 -7.96
C PHE A 33 -0.66 -32.92 -9.14
N LYS A 34 -1.23 -34.10 -8.88
CA LYS A 34 -1.83 -34.93 -9.93
C LYS A 34 -2.98 -34.11 -10.50
N GLY A 35 -2.74 -33.50 -11.66
CA GLY A 35 -3.75 -32.74 -12.40
C GLY A 35 -5.02 -33.59 -12.51
N GLY A 36 -6.14 -33.05 -12.02
CA GLY A 36 -7.44 -33.64 -12.28
C GLY A 36 -7.74 -33.56 -13.79
N GLU A 37 -8.65 -34.40 -14.26
CA GLU A 37 -9.03 -34.50 -15.68
C GLU A 37 -9.62 -33.21 -16.30
N ASN A 38 -9.78 -32.13 -15.51
CA ASN A 38 -10.09 -30.78 -15.97
C ASN A 38 -9.33 -29.73 -15.14
N PRO A 39 -8.35 -29.00 -15.73
CA PRO A 39 -7.61 -27.98 -15.00
C PRO A 39 -8.51 -26.81 -14.62
N LYS A 40 -8.29 -26.22 -13.44
CA LYS A 40 -8.99 -25.01 -13.02
C LYS A 40 -8.54 -23.84 -13.89
N GLN A 41 -9.49 -23.25 -14.61
CA GLN A 41 -9.24 -22.12 -15.50
C GLN A 41 -9.19 -20.79 -14.73
N VAL A 42 -8.15 -19.99 -15.01
CA VAL A 42 -7.88 -18.71 -14.36
C VAL A 42 -7.65 -17.63 -15.41
N ALA A 43 -8.43 -16.56 -15.37
CA ALA A 43 -8.21 -15.37 -16.17
C ALA A 43 -7.40 -14.33 -15.39
N PHE A 44 -6.23 -13.98 -15.91
CA PHE A 44 -5.50 -12.79 -15.50
C PHE A 44 -5.94 -11.62 -16.38
N VAL A 45 -6.41 -10.53 -15.77
CA VAL A 45 -6.69 -9.30 -16.51
C VAL A 45 -5.70 -8.23 -16.07
N SER A 46 -4.87 -7.77 -17.00
CA SER A 46 -3.74 -6.87 -16.73
C SER A 46 -3.50 -5.94 -17.91
N PHE A 47 -2.92 -4.77 -17.64
CA PHE A 47 -2.38 -3.91 -18.69
C PHE A 47 -0.99 -4.36 -19.16
N GLU A 48 -0.23 -5.03 -18.29
CA GLU A 48 1.14 -5.42 -18.56
C GLU A 48 1.43 -6.90 -18.25
N THR A 49 2.30 -7.49 -19.05
CA THR A 49 2.82 -8.85 -18.89
C THR A 49 4.11 -8.99 -19.69
N VAL A 50 5.13 -9.63 -19.10
CA VAL A 50 6.31 -10.02 -19.88
C VAL A 50 5.98 -11.17 -20.85
N PRO A 51 6.61 -11.22 -22.03
CA PRO A 51 7.56 -10.24 -22.59
C PRO A 51 6.91 -9.12 -23.43
N ILE A 52 5.58 -9.00 -23.46
CA ILE A 52 4.84 -8.17 -24.42
C ILE A 52 4.79 -6.70 -23.98
N ASN A 53 4.06 -6.37 -22.93
CA ASN A 53 4.00 -5.00 -22.41
C ASN A 53 4.67 -4.99 -21.03
N LYS A 54 5.86 -4.39 -20.91
CA LYS A 54 6.61 -4.29 -19.66
C LYS A 54 6.89 -2.82 -19.35
N THR A 55 6.23 -2.28 -18.32
CA THR A 55 6.52 -0.93 -17.80
C THR A 55 7.15 -1.00 -16.41
N GLY A 56 6.85 -2.05 -15.64
CA GLY A 56 7.40 -2.25 -14.31
C GLY A 56 7.55 -3.72 -13.90
N GLY A 57 7.67 -3.92 -12.59
CA GLY A 57 7.81 -5.26 -11.98
C GLY A 57 6.51 -6.04 -11.91
N MET A 58 5.34 -5.42 -12.10
CA MET A 58 4.07 -6.17 -12.15
C MET A 58 4.00 -7.00 -13.44
N ALA A 59 4.51 -6.50 -14.58
CA ALA A 59 4.64 -7.30 -15.79
C ALA A 59 5.42 -8.61 -15.56
N ASP A 60 6.50 -8.54 -14.77
CA ASP A 60 7.31 -9.70 -14.38
C ASP A 60 6.46 -10.69 -13.56
N VAL A 61 5.70 -10.19 -12.57
CA VAL A 61 4.79 -11.02 -11.77
C VAL A 61 3.75 -11.73 -12.64
N VAL A 62 3.05 -11.01 -13.52
CA VAL A 62 2.00 -11.59 -14.38
C VAL A 62 2.59 -12.65 -15.32
N GLY A 63 3.69 -12.32 -15.99
CA GLY A 63 4.27 -13.18 -17.02
C GLY A 63 5.08 -14.37 -16.49
N GLU A 64 5.57 -14.30 -15.25
CA GLU A 64 6.31 -15.41 -14.61
C GLU A 64 5.40 -16.30 -13.75
N LEU A 65 4.39 -15.75 -13.06
CA LEU A 65 3.46 -16.55 -12.24
C LEU A 65 2.57 -17.46 -13.09
N ALA A 66 2.07 -16.98 -14.23
CA ALA A 66 1.14 -17.75 -15.07
C ALA A 66 1.75 -19.08 -15.56
N PRO A 67 2.95 -19.12 -16.17
CA PRO A 67 3.62 -20.38 -16.51
C PRO A 67 3.85 -21.30 -15.31
N GLU A 68 4.16 -20.75 -14.14
CA GLU A 68 4.42 -21.52 -12.93
C GLU A 68 3.17 -22.17 -12.33
N LEU A 69 2.02 -21.51 -12.44
CA LEU A 69 0.73 -22.11 -12.13
C LEU A 69 0.31 -23.15 -13.17
N ASN A 70 0.60 -22.92 -14.46
CA ASN A 70 0.33 -23.88 -15.53
C ASN A 70 1.11 -25.19 -15.34
N LYS A 71 2.39 -25.11 -14.94
CA LYS A 71 3.21 -26.28 -14.56
C LYS A 71 2.59 -27.11 -13.42
N ARG A 72 1.71 -26.49 -12.62
CA ARG A 72 1.05 -27.10 -11.45
C ARG A 72 -0.41 -27.51 -11.72
N GLY A 73 -0.81 -27.56 -13.00
CA GLY A 73 -2.11 -28.09 -13.42
C GLY A 73 -3.25 -27.07 -13.44
N MET A 74 -2.95 -25.76 -13.43
CA MET A 74 -3.92 -24.70 -13.73
C MET A 74 -3.94 -24.42 -15.24
N ASP A 75 -5.04 -23.87 -15.75
CA ASP A 75 -5.10 -23.27 -17.09
C ASP A 75 -5.21 -21.75 -16.94
N VAL A 76 -4.06 -21.09 -16.83
CA VAL A 76 -3.93 -19.65 -16.69
C VAL A 76 -3.76 -19.01 -18.06
N ARG A 77 -4.65 -18.07 -18.37
CA ARG A 77 -4.59 -17.25 -19.59
C ARG A 77 -4.75 -15.77 -19.22
N CYS A 78 -4.15 -14.88 -20.01
CA CYS A 78 -4.21 -13.44 -19.74
C CYS A 78 -4.87 -12.65 -20.86
N VAL A 79 -5.60 -11.61 -20.48
CA VAL A 79 -6.17 -10.60 -21.38
C VAL A 79 -5.46 -9.27 -21.12
N ILE A 80 -4.93 -8.65 -22.19
CA ILE A 80 -4.26 -7.35 -22.18
C ILE A 80 -4.82 -6.44 -23.30
N PRO A 81 -4.72 -5.11 -23.21
CA PRO A 81 -5.14 -4.23 -24.32
C PRO A 81 -4.06 -4.17 -25.42
N LEU A 82 -4.46 -4.00 -26.68
CA LEU A 82 -3.57 -3.66 -27.78
C LEU A 82 -3.30 -2.16 -27.73
N LEU A 83 -2.13 -1.76 -27.22
CA LEU A 83 -1.71 -0.37 -27.19
C LEU A 83 -1.00 0.04 -28.49
N ASN A 84 -0.94 1.34 -28.74
CA ASN A 84 -0.25 1.98 -29.87
C ASN A 84 -0.76 1.50 -31.25
N ALA A 85 -2.08 1.36 -31.40
CA ALA A 85 -2.75 0.86 -32.60
C ALA A 85 -3.71 1.91 -33.20
N GLN A 86 -3.32 3.18 -33.14
CA GLN A 86 -4.05 4.27 -33.77
C GLN A 86 -4.07 4.07 -35.29
N GLY A 87 -5.27 4.01 -35.88
CA GLY A 87 -5.45 3.77 -37.31
C GLY A 87 -5.45 2.29 -37.72
N GLY A 88 -5.37 1.35 -36.78
CA GLY A 88 -5.49 -0.08 -37.06
C GLY A 88 -4.49 -0.94 -36.27
N VAL A 89 -4.71 -2.25 -36.31
CA VAL A 89 -3.75 -3.23 -35.78
C VAL A 89 -2.45 -3.14 -36.58
N PRO A 90 -1.28 -2.91 -35.95
CA PRO A 90 -0.03 -2.75 -36.68
C PRO A 90 0.34 -4.02 -37.46
N VAL A 91 0.99 -3.82 -38.61
CA VAL A 91 1.45 -4.89 -39.50
C VAL A 91 2.96 -4.75 -39.69
N ASN A 92 3.69 -5.85 -39.63
CA ASN A 92 5.14 -5.88 -39.87
C ASN A 92 5.48 -5.97 -41.36
N ASP A 93 6.77 -5.88 -41.71
CA ASP A 93 7.27 -5.95 -43.10
C ASP A 93 6.92 -7.26 -43.82
N LYS A 94 6.52 -8.31 -43.08
CA LYS A 94 6.08 -9.60 -43.62
C LYS A 94 4.57 -9.69 -43.83
N GLY A 95 3.84 -8.60 -43.61
CA GLY A 95 2.38 -8.57 -43.71
C GLY A 95 1.65 -9.24 -42.55
N GLN A 96 2.33 -9.53 -41.43
CA GLN A 96 1.71 -10.14 -40.25
C GLN A 96 1.22 -9.06 -39.29
N GLN A 97 0.02 -9.24 -38.74
CA GLN A 97 -0.47 -8.42 -37.63
C GLN A 97 0.40 -8.64 -36.39
N ILE A 98 0.71 -7.56 -35.68
CA ILE A 98 1.62 -7.58 -34.53
C ILE A 98 1.12 -6.71 -33.37
N TYR A 99 1.57 -7.05 -32.17
CA TYR A 99 1.70 -6.13 -31.06
C TYR A 99 3.10 -5.51 -31.10
N ARG A 100 3.20 -4.18 -31.17
CA ARG A 100 4.48 -3.45 -31.08
C ARG A 100 4.63 -2.82 -29.71
N THR A 101 5.63 -3.27 -28.96
CA THR A 101 5.95 -2.74 -27.64
C THR A 101 6.44 -1.29 -27.71
N PRO A 102 6.41 -0.52 -26.61
CA PRO A 102 7.00 0.82 -26.56
C PRO A 102 8.50 0.86 -26.93
N LYS A 103 9.23 -0.26 -26.72
CA LYS A 103 10.65 -0.41 -27.08
C LYS A 103 10.86 -0.93 -28.52
N GLY A 104 9.82 -0.94 -29.35
CA GLY A 104 9.89 -1.36 -30.75
C GLY A 104 9.98 -2.86 -30.99
N LYS A 105 9.99 -3.70 -29.95
CA LYS A 105 9.85 -5.16 -30.13
C LYS A 105 8.50 -5.51 -30.71
N GLU A 106 8.45 -6.47 -31.60
CA GLU A 106 7.24 -6.92 -32.29
C GLU A 106 6.90 -8.36 -31.89
N PHE A 107 5.61 -8.62 -31.69
CA PHE A 107 5.05 -9.93 -31.36
C PHE A 107 3.91 -10.24 -32.32
N PRO A 108 3.99 -11.30 -33.15
CA PRO A 108 2.89 -11.70 -34.02
C PRO A 108 1.61 -11.98 -33.24
N VAL A 109 0.48 -11.53 -33.78
CA VAL A 109 -0.85 -11.79 -33.22
C VAL A 109 -1.76 -12.34 -34.31
N ASN A 110 -2.57 -13.33 -33.95
CA ASN A 110 -3.56 -13.94 -34.84
C ASN A 110 -4.95 -13.37 -34.50
N ASP A 111 -5.65 -12.83 -35.50
CA ASP A 111 -7.08 -12.46 -35.36
C ASP A 111 -7.90 -13.73 -35.12
N LEU A 112 -8.69 -13.76 -34.03
CA LEU A 112 -9.58 -14.88 -33.77
C LEU A 112 -10.90 -14.80 -34.54
N GLY A 113 -11.15 -13.69 -35.27
CA GLY A 113 -12.40 -13.45 -35.97
C GLY A 113 -13.56 -13.13 -35.03
N ILE A 114 -13.26 -12.63 -33.82
CA ILE A 114 -14.25 -12.37 -32.77
C ILE A 114 -14.34 -10.87 -32.54
N ASP A 115 -15.45 -10.31 -32.99
CA ASP A 115 -15.87 -8.95 -32.67
C ASP A 115 -16.86 -8.95 -31.50
N PHE A 116 -16.84 -7.91 -30.68
CA PHE A 116 -17.74 -7.72 -29.56
C PHE A 116 -18.01 -6.24 -29.28
N ASP A 117 -19.18 -5.95 -28.73
CA ASP A 117 -19.52 -4.63 -28.20
C ASP A 117 -19.36 -4.65 -26.68
N TYR A 118 -19.04 -3.51 -26.08
CA TYR A 118 -18.98 -3.36 -24.62
C TYR A 118 -19.46 -1.96 -24.20
N ASP A 119 -20.11 -1.91 -23.04
CA ASP A 119 -20.62 -0.67 -22.44
C ASP A 119 -19.81 -0.29 -21.20
N TYR A 120 -19.46 0.99 -21.10
CA TYR A 120 -18.78 1.57 -19.95
C TYR A 120 -19.37 2.95 -19.62
N GLY A 121 -19.90 3.09 -18.41
CA GLY A 121 -20.60 4.30 -17.97
C GLY A 121 -21.75 4.67 -18.90
N THR A 122 -21.66 5.83 -19.55
CA THR A 122 -22.63 6.31 -20.56
C THR A 122 -22.22 6.07 -22.01
N LYS A 123 -21.10 5.36 -22.25
CA LYS A 123 -20.50 5.13 -23.57
C LYS A 123 -20.51 3.64 -23.94
N SER A 124 -20.36 3.40 -25.23
CA SER A 124 -20.20 2.06 -25.80
C SER A 124 -19.00 2.06 -26.76
N GLY A 125 -18.34 0.91 -26.90
CA GLY A 125 -17.23 0.73 -27.81
C GLY A 125 -17.28 -0.62 -28.51
N LYS A 126 -16.49 -0.75 -29.57
CA LYS A 126 -16.29 -2.01 -30.30
C LYS A 126 -14.93 -2.58 -29.99
N GLY A 127 -14.86 -3.90 -29.89
CA GLY A 127 -13.65 -4.63 -29.58
C GLY A 127 -13.45 -5.82 -30.50
N LYS A 128 -12.19 -6.21 -30.67
CA LYS A 128 -11.77 -7.42 -31.39
C LYS A 128 -10.70 -8.18 -30.62
N ILE A 129 -10.77 -9.52 -30.63
CA ILE A 129 -9.84 -10.38 -29.90
C ILE A 129 -8.77 -10.95 -30.81
N PHE A 130 -7.52 -10.75 -30.41
CA PHE A 130 -6.35 -11.38 -31.00
C PHE A 130 -5.68 -12.32 -30.01
N LYS A 131 -4.94 -13.31 -30.50
CA LYS A 131 -4.11 -14.20 -29.68
C LYS A 131 -2.64 -14.05 -30.05
N VAL A 132 -1.77 -13.89 -29.06
CA VAL A 132 -0.33 -13.78 -29.31
C VAL A 132 0.22 -15.12 -29.79
N ASN A 133 0.95 -15.08 -30.90
CA ASN A 133 1.53 -16.24 -31.56
C ASN A 133 3.06 -16.11 -31.60
N ASP A 134 3.69 -16.26 -30.43
CA ASP A 134 5.13 -16.11 -30.30
C ASP A 134 5.71 -17.05 -29.23
N SER A 135 6.75 -17.81 -29.59
CA SER A 135 7.40 -18.79 -28.70
C SER A 135 8.06 -18.19 -27.44
N ARG A 136 8.29 -16.87 -27.41
CA ARG A 136 8.78 -16.15 -26.22
C ARG A 136 7.71 -16.01 -25.14
N VAL A 137 6.43 -16.09 -25.51
CA VAL A 137 5.30 -16.03 -24.58
C VAL A 137 4.96 -17.45 -24.14
N LYS A 138 5.06 -17.72 -22.83
CA LYS A 138 5.02 -19.10 -22.28
C LYS A 138 3.64 -19.56 -21.81
N PHE A 139 2.61 -18.79 -22.09
CA PHE A 139 1.22 -19.06 -21.75
C PHE A 139 0.28 -18.28 -22.68
N PRO A 140 -1.01 -18.65 -22.82
CA PRO A 140 -1.92 -17.94 -23.71
C PRO A 140 -2.15 -16.48 -23.26
N VAL A 141 -1.88 -15.54 -24.17
CA VAL A 141 -2.19 -14.12 -24.00
C VAL A 141 -3.10 -13.67 -25.13
N TYR A 142 -4.23 -13.10 -24.77
CA TYR A 142 -5.19 -12.48 -25.67
C TYR A 142 -5.03 -10.97 -25.61
N VAL A 143 -5.01 -10.34 -26.78
CA VAL A 143 -4.86 -8.90 -26.93
C VAL A 143 -6.16 -8.32 -27.47
N LEU A 144 -6.70 -7.31 -26.80
CA LEU A 144 -7.94 -6.65 -27.18
C LEU A 144 -7.67 -5.38 -27.98
N TYR A 145 -8.12 -5.35 -29.23
CA TYR A 145 -8.14 -4.13 -30.03
C TYR A 145 -9.47 -3.40 -29.81
N CYS A 146 -9.39 -2.22 -29.19
CA CYS A 146 -10.53 -1.34 -28.89
C CYS A 146 -10.30 0.03 -29.55
N PRO A 147 -10.67 0.21 -30.84
CA PRO A 147 -10.32 1.38 -31.66
C PRO A 147 -10.87 2.72 -31.15
N ASP A 148 -11.96 2.73 -30.38
CA ASP A 148 -12.66 3.96 -29.97
C ASP A 148 -12.10 4.57 -28.66
N ASP A 149 -11.23 3.84 -27.96
CA ASP A 149 -10.72 4.22 -26.64
C ASP A 149 -9.30 3.71 -26.38
N VAL A 150 -9.15 2.49 -25.85
CA VAL A 150 -7.92 1.99 -25.21
C VAL A 150 -6.79 1.87 -26.23
N SER A 151 -7.07 1.44 -27.46
CA SER A 151 -6.02 1.12 -28.45
C SER A 151 -5.35 2.32 -29.10
N ASN A 152 -5.91 3.52 -28.94
CA ASN A 152 -5.28 4.75 -29.41
C ASN A 152 -4.16 5.24 -28.48
N ASN A 153 -4.03 4.66 -27.29
CA ASN A 153 -2.99 5.04 -26.32
C ASN A 153 -1.68 4.32 -26.61
N LYS A 154 -0.57 5.05 -26.60
CA LYS A 154 0.80 4.55 -26.70
C LYS A 154 1.24 3.77 -25.46
N THR A 155 0.73 4.13 -24.28
CA THR A 155 1.05 3.47 -23.00
C THR A 155 -0.20 3.37 -22.11
N GLU A 156 -0.13 2.52 -21.08
CA GLU A 156 -1.19 2.34 -20.07
C GLU A 156 -1.46 3.58 -19.21
N TYR A 157 -0.49 4.49 -19.10
CA TYR A 157 -0.56 5.74 -18.32
C TYR A 157 -0.44 6.97 -19.22
N GLN A 158 -1.03 6.93 -20.42
CA GLN A 158 -1.02 8.09 -21.31
C GLN A 158 -2.21 9.01 -21.04
N GLY A 159 -1.93 10.31 -21.15
CA GLY A 159 -2.95 11.34 -21.06
C GLY A 159 -3.20 11.76 -19.62
N TRP A 160 -4.16 12.66 -19.49
CA TRP A 160 -4.53 13.19 -18.20
C TRP A 160 -5.41 12.19 -17.42
N ILE A 161 -5.75 12.51 -16.16
CA ILE A 161 -6.49 11.60 -15.28
C ILE A 161 -7.83 11.15 -15.88
N MET A 162 -8.52 12.02 -16.63
CA MET A 162 -9.77 11.69 -17.32
C MET A 162 -9.59 10.56 -18.34
N ASP A 163 -8.56 10.67 -19.18
CA ASP A 163 -8.26 9.68 -20.21
C ASP A 163 -7.89 8.35 -19.57
N GLN A 164 -7.10 8.37 -18.50
CA GLN A 164 -6.73 7.16 -17.77
C GLN A 164 -7.94 6.41 -17.24
N VAL A 165 -8.91 7.12 -16.62
CA VAL A 165 -10.12 6.50 -16.07
C VAL A 165 -11.04 5.96 -17.15
N LYS A 166 -11.26 6.74 -18.22
CA LYS A 166 -12.01 6.29 -19.39
C LYS A 166 -11.40 5.00 -19.94
N ASN A 167 -10.08 5.00 -20.17
CA ASN A 167 -9.37 3.87 -20.77
C ASN A 167 -9.38 2.63 -19.87
N GLN A 168 -9.23 2.81 -18.56
CA GLN A 168 -9.28 1.72 -17.59
C GLN A 168 -10.66 1.09 -17.55
N GLU A 169 -11.72 1.88 -17.47
CA GLU A 169 -13.07 1.34 -17.45
C GLU A 169 -13.46 0.70 -18.79
N ALA A 170 -13.12 1.33 -19.91
CA ALA A 170 -13.30 0.74 -21.23
C ALA A 170 -12.59 -0.62 -21.34
N PHE A 171 -11.32 -0.70 -20.92
CA PHE A 171 -10.59 -1.98 -20.92
C PHE A 171 -11.21 -3.01 -19.98
N CYS A 172 -11.61 -2.61 -18.78
CA CYS A 172 -12.24 -3.51 -17.81
C CYS A 172 -13.51 -4.14 -18.38
N LYS A 173 -14.37 -3.32 -19.00
CA LYS A 173 -15.62 -3.77 -19.63
C LYS A 173 -15.36 -4.60 -20.88
N ALA A 174 -14.44 -4.17 -21.73
CA ALA A 174 -14.02 -4.95 -22.89
C ALA A 174 -13.42 -6.30 -22.51
N GLY A 175 -12.62 -6.36 -21.44
CA GLY A 175 -12.05 -7.58 -20.88
C GLY A 175 -13.13 -8.56 -20.42
N LEU A 176 -14.16 -8.08 -19.74
CA LEU A 176 -15.30 -8.90 -19.33
C LEU A 176 -16.13 -9.41 -20.52
N GLU A 177 -16.35 -8.60 -21.55
CA GLU A 177 -17.04 -9.10 -22.74
C GLU A 177 -16.18 -10.09 -23.52
N ALA A 178 -14.89 -9.84 -23.65
CA ALA A 178 -13.95 -10.75 -24.31
C ALA A 178 -13.91 -12.12 -23.63
N LEU A 179 -13.86 -12.16 -22.29
CA LEU A 179 -13.88 -13.42 -21.53
C LEU A 179 -15.18 -14.23 -21.77
N LYS A 180 -16.33 -13.58 -21.97
CA LYS A 180 -17.57 -14.28 -22.37
C LYS A 180 -17.44 -14.91 -23.74
N LYS A 181 -16.81 -14.22 -24.71
CA LYS A 181 -16.62 -14.75 -26.07
C LYS A 181 -15.58 -15.87 -26.13
N LEU A 182 -14.54 -15.80 -25.30
CA LEU A 182 -13.49 -16.81 -25.22
C LEU A 182 -13.99 -18.16 -24.70
N LYS A 183 -15.10 -18.19 -23.94
CA LYS A 183 -15.77 -19.43 -23.56
C LYS A 183 -16.11 -20.28 -24.78
N ASP A 184 -16.73 -19.68 -25.79
CA ASP A 184 -17.22 -20.42 -26.95
C ASP A 184 -16.11 -20.67 -27.98
N ALA A 185 -15.19 -19.71 -28.14
CA ALA A 185 -14.15 -19.79 -29.16
C ALA A 185 -12.91 -20.60 -28.76
N GLU A 186 -12.57 -20.63 -27.47
CA GLU A 186 -11.30 -21.15 -26.98
C GLU A 186 -11.49 -22.13 -25.80
N ASP A 187 -12.73 -22.58 -25.58
CA ASP A 187 -13.17 -23.40 -24.43
C ASP A 187 -12.65 -22.85 -23.09
N PHE A 188 -12.71 -21.52 -22.94
CA PHE A 188 -12.16 -20.82 -21.78
C PHE A 188 -13.26 -20.13 -20.96
N ASN A 189 -13.74 -20.83 -19.94
CA ASN A 189 -14.76 -20.37 -19.00
C ASN A 189 -14.14 -20.25 -17.60
N PRO A 190 -13.31 -19.22 -17.36
CA PRO A 190 -12.48 -19.14 -16.16
C PRO A 190 -13.34 -19.20 -14.89
N LYS A 191 -12.98 -20.11 -13.97
CA LYS A 191 -13.60 -20.17 -12.64
C LYS A 191 -13.11 -19.04 -11.75
N TYR A 192 -11.88 -18.60 -11.96
CA TYR A 192 -11.21 -17.56 -11.20
C TYR A 192 -10.89 -16.40 -12.15
N VAL A 193 -11.24 -15.19 -11.75
CA VAL A 193 -10.86 -13.96 -12.47
C VAL A 193 -10.09 -13.08 -11.51
N MET A 194 -8.87 -12.75 -11.91
CA MET A 194 -7.92 -12.00 -11.08
C MET A 194 -7.60 -10.67 -11.76
N SER A 195 -7.95 -9.58 -11.08
CA SER A 195 -7.57 -8.22 -11.48
C SER A 195 -6.16 -7.93 -10.96
N TYR A 196 -5.29 -7.37 -11.78
CA TYR A 196 -3.98 -6.87 -11.41
C TYR A 196 -3.97 -5.35 -11.26
N GLU A 197 -3.70 -4.88 -10.04
CA GLU A 197 -3.63 -3.46 -9.65
C GLU A 197 -4.93 -2.67 -9.87
N TRP A 198 -4.89 -1.40 -9.45
CA TRP A 198 -5.99 -0.45 -9.55
C TRP A 198 -6.51 -0.25 -10.98
N THR A 199 -5.66 -0.45 -11.99
CA THR A 199 -6.03 -0.25 -13.40
C THR A 199 -7.04 -1.28 -13.89
N THR A 200 -7.13 -2.43 -13.21
CA THR A 200 -8.12 -3.48 -13.52
C THR A 200 -9.02 -3.84 -12.33
N ALA A 201 -8.80 -3.22 -11.16
CA ALA A 201 -9.67 -3.37 -9.99
C ALA A 201 -11.18 -3.16 -10.27
N PRO A 202 -11.62 -2.27 -11.19
CA PRO A 202 -13.04 -2.13 -11.53
C PRO A 202 -13.74 -3.41 -12.00
N ILE A 203 -12.98 -4.35 -12.57
CA ILE A 203 -13.51 -5.65 -13.00
C ILE A 203 -14.21 -6.38 -11.85
N ILE A 204 -13.68 -6.29 -10.64
CA ILE A 204 -14.21 -7.02 -9.48
C ILE A 204 -15.63 -6.58 -9.13
N GLU A 205 -15.88 -5.27 -9.14
CA GLU A 205 -17.23 -4.73 -8.91
C GLU A 205 -18.13 -5.01 -10.12
N ALA A 206 -17.64 -4.81 -11.34
CA ALA A 206 -18.40 -5.04 -12.56
C ALA A 206 -18.90 -6.49 -12.69
N MET A 207 -18.06 -7.47 -12.35
CA MET A 207 -18.43 -8.89 -12.28
C MET A 207 -19.58 -9.16 -11.32
N SER A 208 -19.66 -8.41 -10.21
CA SER A 208 -20.71 -8.59 -9.21
C SER A 208 -22.09 -8.12 -9.69
N LYS A 209 -22.14 -7.34 -10.78
CA LYS A 209 -23.38 -6.84 -11.41
C LYS A 209 -23.80 -7.66 -12.65
N ASP A 210 -23.01 -8.67 -13.04
CA ASP A 210 -23.19 -9.43 -14.27
C ASP A 210 -23.48 -10.91 -13.99
N GLU A 211 -24.58 -11.43 -14.56
CA GLU A 211 -25.05 -12.79 -14.26
C GLU A 211 -24.09 -13.89 -14.74
N PHE A 212 -23.31 -13.65 -15.81
CA PHE A 212 -22.29 -14.62 -16.28
C PHE A 212 -21.19 -14.83 -15.23
N TYR A 213 -20.90 -13.80 -14.44
CA TYR A 213 -19.79 -13.78 -13.49
C TYR A 213 -20.18 -14.13 -12.05
N LYS A 214 -21.48 -14.28 -11.78
CA LYS A 214 -22.03 -14.46 -10.43
C LYS A 214 -21.51 -15.70 -9.72
N ASP A 215 -21.18 -16.76 -10.46
CA ASP A 215 -20.62 -18.00 -9.92
C ASP A 215 -19.08 -18.04 -9.92
N LYS A 216 -18.41 -17.01 -10.43
CA LYS A 216 -16.94 -16.95 -10.52
C LYS A 216 -16.33 -16.43 -9.24
N ILE A 217 -15.11 -16.87 -8.96
CA ILE A 217 -14.30 -16.38 -7.84
C ILE A 217 -13.53 -15.14 -8.29
N LYS A 218 -13.76 -14.03 -7.59
CA LYS A 218 -13.20 -12.70 -7.85
C LYS A 218 -11.98 -12.46 -6.98
N ILE A 219 -10.82 -12.23 -7.59
CA ILE A 219 -9.56 -12.04 -6.88
C ILE A 219 -9.03 -10.64 -7.15
N ALA A 220 -8.90 -9.82 -6.11
CA ALA A 220 -8.29 -8.50 -6.19
C ALA A 220 -6.79 -8.61 -5.87
N ASN A 221 -5.92 -8.42 -6.86
CA ASN A 221 -4.48 -8.29 -6.63
C ASN A 221 -4.11 -6.82 -6.40
N ILE A 222 -3.57 -6.54 -5.22
CA ILE A 222 -3.25 -5.20 -4.72
C ILE A 222 -1.78 -5.18 -4.31
N ASN A 223 -0.90 -4.70 -5.17
CA ASN A 223 0.52 -4.51 -4.85
C ASN A 223 0.89 -3.06 -4.69
N ASN A 224 0.02 -2.07 -4.90
CA ASN A 224 0.32 -0.69 -4.54
C ASN A 224 -0.94 0.12 -4.17
N PHE A 225 -1.27 0.17 -2.88
CA PHE A 225 -2.30 1.02 -2.29
C PHE A 225 -1.77 2.40 -1.87
N GLY A 226 -0.45 2.61 -1.87
CA GLY A 226 0.21 3.75 -1.22
C GLY A 226 -0.36 5.13 -1.62
N PRO A 227 -0.01 6.20 -0.89
CA PRO A 227 -0.68 7.50 -0.98
C PRO A 227 -0.53 8.24 -2.32
N VAL A 228 0.23 7.68 -3.24
CA VAL A 228 0.64 8.24 -4.52
C VAL A 228 -0.43 7.89 -5.54
N TYR A 229 -1.29 8.85 -5.92
CA TYR A 229 -2.22 8.91 -7.09
C TYR A 229 -3.02 7.65 -7.55
N GLN A 230 -2.38 6.49 -7.62
CA GLN A 230 -2.85 5.20 -8.08
C GLN A 230 -4.19 4.81 -7.46
N GLY A 231 -5.16 4.59 -8.34
CA GLY A 231 -6.51 4.21 -7.95
C GLY A 231 -7.41 5.35 -7.51
N ARG A 232 -6.91 6.59 -7.37
CA ARG A 232 -7.70 7.75 -6.94
C ARG A 232 -8.05 8.69 -8.08
N VAL A 233 -9.32 9.06 -8.12
CA VAL A 233 -9.87 9.94 -9.14
C VAL A 233 -10.83 10.91 -8.49
N GLY A 234 -10.87 12.18 -8.91
CA GLY A 234 -11.94 13.07 -8.49
C GLY A 234 -13.31 12.43 -8.79
N ALA A 235 -14.22 12.39 -7.81
CA ALA A 235 -15.52 11.73 -8.02
C ALA A 235 -16.29 12.29 -9.24
N PRO A 236 -16.25 13.61 -9.55
CA PRO A 236 -16.85 14.17 -10.77
C PRO A 236 -16.30 13.59 -12.08
N VAL A 237 -15.01 13.26 -12.10
CA VAL A 237 -14.29 12.71 -13.25
C VAL A 237 -14.65 11.24 -13.47
N ALA A 238 -14.77 10.47 -12.39
CA ALA A 238 -15.01 9.04 -12.48
C ALA A 238 -16.46 8.70 -12.84
N ALA A 239 -17.43 9.46 -12.30
CA ALA A 239 -18.85 9.12 -12.37
C ALA A 239 -19.39 8.82 -13.78
N PRO A 240 -19.07 9.59 -14.85
CA PRO A 240 -19.58 9.31 -16.20
C PRO A 240 -19.12 7.97 -16.80
N TYR A 241 -18.04 7.38 -16.27
CA TYR A 241 -17.43 6.14 -16.77
C TYR A 241 -17.75 4.93 -15.89
N ILE A 242 -18.00 5.16 -14.60
CA ILE A 242 -18.30 4.08 -13.65
C ILE A 242 -19.81 3.88 -13.43
N LEU A 243 -20.61 4.94 -13.56
CA LEU A 243 -22.06 4.90 -13.33
C LEU A 243 -22.80 4.75 -14.66
N ASN A 244 -23.80 3.88 -14.69
CA ASN A 244 -24.71 3.83 -15.82
C ASN A 244 -25.63 5.08 -15.85
N ASN A 245 -26.38 5.25 -16.94
CA ASN A 245 -27.28 6.40 -17.10
C ASN A 245 -28.23 6.64 -15.92
N GLN A 246 -28.87 5.59 -15.39
CA GLN A 246 -29.82 5.72 -14.29
C GLN A 246 -29.14 6.07 -12.96
N GLU A 247 -27.97 5.48 -12.69
CA GLU A 247 -27.16 5.78 -11.51
C GLU A 247 -26.62 7.21 -11.56
N LEU A 248 -26.18 7.65 -12.73
CA LEU A 248 -25.70 9.02 -12.95
C LEU A 248 -26.84 10.04 -12.78
N ASP A 249 -28.04 9.74 -13.27
CA ASP A 249 -29.22 10.60 -13.06
C ASP A 249 -29.52 10.78 -11.57
N LYS A 250 -29.49 9.69 -10.79
CA LYS A 250 -29.65 9.74 -9.34
C LYS A 250 -28.54 10.55 -8.67
N HIS A 251 -27.29 10.35 -9.08
CA HIS A 251 -26.15 11.09 -8.55
C HIS A 251 -26.29 12.60 -8.82
N CYS A 252 -26.64 12.99 -10.05
CA CYS A 252 -26.84 14.40 -10.42
C CYS A 252 -28.09 15.01 -9.78
N ALA A 253 -29.04 14.19 -9.33
CA ALA A 253 -30.21 14.63 -8.58
C ALA A 253 -29.91 14.92 -7.10
N GLU A 254 -28.78 14.47 -6.55
CA GLU A 254 -28.45 14.69 -5.15
C GLU A 254 -28.30 16.20 -4.85
N PRO A 255 -28.93 16.74 -3.79
CA PRO A 255 -28.89 18.17 -3.47
C PRO A 255 -27.48 18.76 -3.38
N ARG A 256 -26.52 17.97 -2.88
CA ARG A 256 -25.12 18.38 -2.77
C ARG A 256 -24.43 18.54 -4.13
N VAL A 257 -24.77 17.70 -5.11
CA VAL A 257 -24.18 17.76 -6.46
C VAL A 257 -24.75 18.97 -7.20
N ARG A 258 -26.05 19.22 -7.06
CA ARG A 258 -26.70 20.41 -7.61
C ARG A 258 -26.14 21.70 -7.03
N ALA A 259 -25.98 21.78 -5.71
CA ALA A 259 -25.39 22.94 -5.04
C ALA A 259 -23.96 23.23 -5.54
N LEU A 260 -23.17 22.17 -5.75
CA LEU A 260 -21.82 22.28 -6.33
C LEU A 260 -21.85 22.81 -7.77
N LEU A 261 -22.74 22.29 -8.63
CA LEU A 261 -22.86 22.76 -10.02
C LEU A 261 -23.32 24.23 -10.09
N GLU A 262 -24.22 24.64 -9.20
CA GLU A 262 -24.65 26.04 -9.09
C GLU A 262 -23.53 26.96 -8.58
N GLU A 263 -22.65 26.47 -7.71
CA GLU A 263 -21.45 27.19 -7.27
C GLU A 263 -20.42 27.35 -8.40
N ILE A 264 -20.17 26.27 -9.14
CA ILE A 264 -19.32 26.30 -10.34
C ILE A 264 -19.87 27.29 -11.37
N SER A 265 -21.17 27.25 -11.62
CA SER A 265 -21.88 28.18 -12.51
C SER A 265 -21.64 29.64 -12.12
N ARG A 266 -21.83 30.00 -10.84
CA ARG A 266 -21.54 31.36 -10.34
C ARG A 266 -20.07 31.76 -10.50
N ALA A 267 -19.15 30.83 -10.26
CA ALA A 267 -17.73 31.07 -10.42
C ALA A 267 -17.33 31.30 -11.89
N VAL A 268 -17.95 30.56 -12.83
CA VAL A 268 -17.77 30.73 -14.28
C VAL A 268 -18.33 32.08 -14.74
N GLU A 269 -19.51 32.49 -14.25
CA GLU A 269 -20.08 33.81 -14.54
C GLU A 269 -19.19 34.96 -14.07
N ALA A 270 -18.63 34.86 -12.86
CA ALA A 270 -17.73 35.86 -12.31
C ALA A 270 -16.42 36.04 -13.12
N ARG A 271 -16.11 35.09 -14.01
CA ARG A 271 -14.92 35.06 -14.87
C ARG A 271 -15.27 34.89 -16.35
N ALA A 272 -16.46 35.38 -16.74
CA ALA A 272 -16.97 35.33 -18.10
C ALA A 272 -16.02 36.07 -19.07
N GLY A 273 -15.08 35.32 -19.66
CA GLY A 273 -14.00 35.79 -20.53
C GLY A 273 -12.90 34.76 -20.65
N GLU A 274 -12.50 34.13 -19.54
CA GLU A 274 -11.44 33.09 -19.50
C GLU A 274 -12.02 31.66 -19.52
N LEU A 275 -13.25 31.49 -19.00
CA LEU A 275 -13.86 30.18 -18.73
C LEU A 275 -15.09 29.87 -19.61
N HIS A 276 -15.31 30.61 -20.70
CA HIS A 276 -16.48 30.52 -21.59
C HIS A 276 -16.88 29.10 -22.05
N PRO A 277 -15.96 28.13 -22.29
CA PRO A 277 -16.32 26.77 -22.66
C PRO A 277 -17.07 25.97 -21.58
N LEU A 278 -17.08 26.43 -20.31
CA LEU A 278 -17.75 25.80 -19.18
C LEU A 278 -19.08 26.46 -18.81
N ASN A 279 -19.65 27.31 -19.67
CA ASN A 279 -20.96 27.88 -19.38
C ASN A 279 -21.99 26.74 -19.27
N ILE A 280 -22.38 26.44 -18.03
CA ILE A 280 -23.38 25.43 -17.66
C ILE A 280 -24.70 26.09 -17.21
N ASN A 281 -24.82 27.41 -17.32
CA ASN A 281 -25.97 28.16 -16.81
C ASN A 281 -27.23 27.84 -17.64
N GLU A 282 -27.03 27.59 -18.93
CA GLU A 282 -28.10 27.17 -19.83
C GLU A 282 -28.65 25.79 -19.43
N GLU A 283 -27.78 24.84 -19.09
CA GLU A 283 -28.18 23.52 -18.59
C GLU A 283 -28.88 23.61 -17.22
N ILE A 284 -28.30 24.36 -16.27
CA ILE A 284 -28.86 24.52 -14.93
C ILE A 284 -30.22 25.23 -14.98
N SER A 285 -30.36 26.28 -15.80
CA SER A 285 -31.64 27.00 -15.97
C SER A 285 -32.74 26.13 -16.58
N ARG A 286 -32.38 25.12 -17.39
CA ARG A 286 -33.29 24.09 -17.91
C ARG A 286 -33.55 22.96 -16.92
N GLY A 287 -32.87 22.94 -15.77
CA GLY A 287 -32.92 21.84 -14.80
C GLY A 287 -32.17 20.58 -15.24
N ASP A 288 -31.36 20.66 -16.30
CA ASP A 288 -30.57 19.55 -16.82
C ASP A 288 -29.21 19.46 -16.10
N TYR A 289 -29.28 19.08 -14.83
CA TYR A 289 -28.09 18.93 -13.99
C TYR A 289 -27.14 17.83 -14.50
N LYS A 290 -27.65 16.86 -15.27
CA LYS A 290 -26.81 15.81 -15.87
C LYS A 290 -25.95 16.38 -16.99
N ALA A 291 -26.54 17.15 -17.91
CA ALA A 291 -25.78 17.81 -18.97
C ALA A 291 -24.77 18.80 -18.38
N ALA A 292 -25.15 19.57 -17.35
CA ALA A 292 -24.23 20.44 -16.62
C ALA A 292 -23.06 19.64 -16.03
N TYR A 293 -23.34 18.51 -15.38
CA TYR A 293 -22.32 17.65 -14.78
C TYR A 293 -21.36 17.06 -15.83
N LEU A 294 -21.89 16.55 -16.94
CA LEU A 294 -21.09 15.98 -18.02
C LEU A 294 -20.16 17.04 -18.63
N LYS A 295 -20.65 18.26 -18.86
CA LYS A 295 -19.82 19.38 -19.30
C LYS A 295 -18.69 19.69 -18.32
N VAL A 296 -18.98 19.68 -17.02
CA VAL A 296 -17.97 19.88 -15.96
C VAL A 296 -16.93 18.76 -15.97
N ALA A 297 -17.37 17.50 -16.04
CA ALA A 297 -16.49 16.35 -16.06
C ALA A 297 -15.58 16.33 -17.30
N GLU A 298 -16.14 16.57 -18.50
CA GLU A 298 -15.38 16.59 -19.77
C GLU A 298 -14.35 17.71 -19.84
N ASN A 299 -14.57 18.81 -19.12
CA ASN A 299 -13.72 19.97 -19.17
C ASN A 299 -12.84 20.14 -17.93
N TYR A 300 -12.98 19.29 -16.90
CA TYR A 300 -12.35 19.38 -15.57
C TYR A 300 -10.89 19.86 -15.59
N GLU A 301 -10.10 19.34 -16.53
CA GLU A 301 -8.65 19.56 -16.62
C GLU A 301 -8.25 20.96 -17.09
N LYS A 302 -9.09 21.65 -17.88
CA LYS A 302 -8.83 23.03 -18.32
C LYS A 302 -8.96 24.06 -17.20
N TYR A 303 -9.47 23.66 -16.02
CA TYR A 303 -9.84 24.56 -14.92
C TYR A 303 -8.96 24.45 -13.70
N ILE A 304 -8.24 23.32 -13.53
CA ILE A 304 -7.31 23.08 -12.40
C ILE A 304 -6.33 24.26 -12.17
N PRO A 305 -5.73 24.90 -13.19
CA PRO A 305 -4.77 25.98 -12.97
C PRO A 305 -5.39 27.31 -12.50
N TYR A 306 -6.70 27.50 -12.68
CA TYR A 306 -7.36 28.80 -12.47
C TYR A 306 -8.10 28.88 -11.13
N THR A 307 -8.36 27.76 -10.47
CA THR A 307 -9.11 27.71 -9.19
C THR A 307 -8.23 27.84 -7.95
N THR A 308 -6.91 27.70 -8.10
CA THR A 308 -5.90 27.61 -7.01
C THR A 308 -5.68 28.88 -6.17
N ASN A 309 -6.31 30.00 -6.52
CA ASN A 309 -6.14 31.25 -5.76
C ASN A 309 -7.42 31.80 -5.13
N HIS A 310 -8.63 31.38 -5.54
CA HIS A 310 -9.87 32.01 -5.03
C HIS A 310 -11.07 31.09 -4.80
N LEU A 311 -10.93 29.77 -4.97
CA LEU A 311 -11.87 28.79 -4.42
C LEU A 311 -11.08 27.88 -3.46
N GLY A 312 -10.81 28.37 -2.26
CA GLY A 312 -10.25 27.57 -1.14
C GLY A 312 -11.10 26.35 -0.74
N PHE A 313 -12.14 26.03 -1.50
CA PHE A 313 -12.96 24.84 -1.41
C PHE A 313 -12.39 23.66 -2.22
N MET A 314 -11.65 23.91 -3.30
CA MET A 314 -11.03 22.87 -4.13
C MET A 314 -9.53 22.68 -3.89
N ASP A 315 -8.82 23.66 -3.31
CA ASP A 315 -7.44 23.43 -2.82
C ASP A 315 -7.39 22.51 -1.58
N SER A 316 -8.51 22.35 -0.86
CA SER A 316 -8.63 21.28 0.15
C SER A 316 -8.74 19.87 -0.46
N MET A 317 -8.94 19.75 -1.77
CA MET A 317 -8.94 18.48 -2.49
C MET A 317 -7.53 18.08 -2.94
N VAL A 318 -6.64 19.02 -3.26
CA VAL A 318 -5.31 18.72 -3.80
C VAL A 318 -4.24 19.37 -2.92
N MET A 319 -3.53 18.53 -2.17
CA MET A 319 -2.35 18.87 -1.36
C MET A 319 -2.64 19.66 -0.07
N ASP A 320 -3.11 18.94 0.96
CA ASP A 320 -2.56 19.19 2.29
C ASP A 320 -2.15 17.87 2.94
N SER A 321 -0.89 17.85 3.36
CA SER A 321 -0.22 16.70 3.96
C SER A 321 -0.86 16.44 5.33
N PHE A 322 -1.47 15.27 5.52
CA PHE A 322 -2.09 14.77 6.77
C PHE A 322 -3.35 15.49 7.30
N PRO A 323 -4.55 14.91 7.15
CA PRO A 323 -5.70 15.31 7.96
C PRO A 323 -6.01 14.30 9.06
N LYS A 324 -5.85 14.76 10.31
CA LYS A 324 -6.58 14.21 11.46
C LYS A 324 -8.07 14.56 11.27
N LYS A 325 -8.94 13.54 11.42
CA LYS A 325 -10.41 13.57 11.52
C LYS A 325 -11.21 13.60 10.21
N GLY A 326 -11.68 12.40 9.83
CA GLY A 326 -13.05 12.11 9.39
C GLY A 326 -13.68 12.99 8.31
N TRP A 327 -13.36 12.70 7.04
CA TRP A 327 -14.18 13.01 5.87
C TRP A 327 -14.15 11.81 4.91
N PHE A 328 -15.30 11.28 4.51
CA PHE A 328 -15.37 10.41 3.32
C PHE A 328 -15.06 11.29 2.10
N LYS A 329 -13.96 10.97 1.40
CA LYS A 329 -13.15 11.86 0.55
C LYS A 329 -13.82 12.24 -0.78
N GLN A 330 -13.45 13.41 -1.27
CA GLN A 330 -13.78 14.05 -2.55
C GLN A 330 -13.24 13.30 -3.81
N TYR A 331 -12.88 12.02 -3.65
CA TYR A 331 -12.23 11.16 -4.63
C TYR A 331 -12.84 9.75 -4.60
N TYR A 332 -12.97 9.12 -5.76
CA TYR A 332 -13.26 7.69 -5.93
C TYR A 332 -11.96 6.89 -5.84
N ASN A 333 -11.95 5.80 -5.07
CA ASN A 333 -10.82 4.88 -4.95
C ASN A 333 -11.20 3.50 -5.51
N PHE A 334 -10.60 3.10 -6.64
CA PHE A 334 -10.92 1.85 -7.35
C PHE A 334 -10.67 0.58 -6.53
N TYR A 335 -9.79 0.63 -5.53
CA TYR A 335 -9.55 -0.51 -4.66
C TYR A 335 -10.65 -0.72 -3.63
N VAL A 336 -11.38 0.32 -3.21
CA VAL A 336 -12.40 0.18 -2.15
C VAL A 336 -13.52 -0.79 -2.54
N PRO A 337 -14.15 -0.66 -3.72
CA PRO A 337 -15.11 -1.65 -4.19
C PRO A 337 -14.48 -3.04 -4.37
N ALA A 338 -13.26 -3.12 -4.91
CA ALA A 338 -12.59 -4.38 -5.15
C ALA A 338 -12.29 -5.15 -3.86
N VAL A 339 -11.80 -4.47 -2.81
CA VAL A 339 -11.57 -5.03 -1.47
C VAL A 339 -12.87 -5.55 -0.87
N ARG A 340 -13.97 -4.79 -0.99
CA ARG A 340 -15.28 -5.19 -0.46
C ARG A 340 -15.86 -6.40 -1.17
N THR A 341 -15.81 -6.42 -2.50
CA THR A 341 -16.61 -7.35 -3.32
C THR A 341 -15.84 -8.58 -3.81
N SER A 342 -14.51 -8.59 -3.69
CA SER A 342 -13.69 -9.77 -3.99
C SER A 342 -13.93 -10.89 -2.99
N ASP A 343 -13.74 -12.13 -3.47
CA ASP A 343 -13.71 -13.34 -2.66
C ASP A 343 -12.31 -13.56 -2.04
N SER A 344 -11.28 -12.96 -2.62
CA SER A 344 -9.91 -12.97 -2.10
C SER A 344 -9.16 -11.72 -2.52
N ILE A 345 -8.33 -11.21 -1.60
CA ILE A 345 -7.41 -10.11 -1.80
C ILE A 345 -6.01 -10.70 -1.70
N VAL A 346 -5.14 -10.38 -2.64
CA VAL A 346 -3.76 -10.86 -2.63
C VAL A 346 -2.78 -9.72 -2.88
N SER A 347 -1.66 -9.74 -2.18
CA SER A 347 -0.58 -8.76 -2.32
C SER A 347 0.77 -9.44 -2.42
N CYS A 348 1.78 -8.73 -2.91
CA CYS A 348 3.11 -9.26 -3.20
C CYS A 348 4.02 -9.45 -1.99
N SER A 349 3.55 -9.23 -0.76
CA SER A 349 4.31 -9.42 0.49
C SER A 349 3.39 -9.68 1.68
N ASP A 350 3.82 -10.59 2.55
CA ASP A 350 3.21 -10.84 3.86
C ASP A 350 3.29 -9.61 4.78
N THR A 351 4.40 -8.88 4.74
CA THR A 351 4.55 -7.63 5.51
C THR A 351 3.66 -6.54 4.96
N TYR A 352 3.62 -6.36 3.65
CA TYR A 352 2.87 -5.26 3.07
C TYR A 352 1.35 -5.38 3.31
N ILE A 353 0.76 -6.56 3.15
CA ILE A 353 -0.69 -6.74 3.40
C ILE A 353 -1.07 -6.40 4.86
N ARG A 354 -0.16 -6.62 5.81
CA ARG A 354 -0.35 -6.22 7.23
C ARG A 354 -0.23 -4.71 7.40
N GLU A 355 0.79 -4.10 6.80
CA GLU A 355 0.97 -2.65 6.81
C GLU A 355 -0.29 -1.92 6.29
N LEU A 356 -0.95 -2.46 5.26
CA LEU A 356 -2.23 -1.94 4.77
C LEU A 356 -3.34 -1.97 5.82
N ALA A 357 -3.41 -3.02 6.64
CA ALA A 357 -4.43 -3.19 7.66
C ALA A 357 -4.13 -2.42 8.96
N GLU A 358 -2.88 -2.07 9.21
CA GLU A 358 -2.42 -1.48 10.48
C GLU A 358 -2.24 0.05 10.41
N GLU A 359 -1.93 0.61 9.24
CA GLU A 359 -1.54 2.01 9.12
C GLU A 359 -2.22 2.68 7.90
N ASP A 360 -3.09 3.65 8.21
CA ASP A 360 -3.88 4.40 7.24
C ASP A 360 -3.04 5.12 6.18
N ARG A 361 -1.81 5.51 6.52
CA ARG A 361 -0.93 6.12 5.52
C ARG A 361 -0.60 5.16 4.37
N TYR A 362 -0.48 3.85 4.63
CA TYR A 362 -0.19 2.86 3.58
C TYR A 362 -1.41 2.48 2.77
N SER A 363 -2.59 2.48 3.40
CA SER A 363 -3.87 2.10 2.79
C SER A 363 -4.77 3.28 2.50
N ASP A 364 -4.24 4.51 2.45
CA ASP A 364 -5.03 5.70 2.15
C ASP A 364 -6.30 5.88 3.02
N GLY A 365 -6.22 5.54 4.30
CA GLY A 365 -7.37 5.66 5.20
C GLY A 365 -8.39 4.54 5.09
N VAL A 366 -8.07 3.41 4.44
CA VAL A 366 -8.94 2.22 4.41
C VAL A 366 -8.39 1.05 5.21
N SER A 367 -7.48 1.31 6.16
CA SER A 367 -6.90 0.26 7.01
C SER A 367 -7.96 -0.56 7.74
N ASN A 368 -9.00 0.12 8.24
CA ASN A 368 -10.15 -0.53 8.88
C ASN A 368 -10.87 -1.49 7.93
N LEU A 369 -11.02 -1.12 6.64
CA LEU A 369 -11.63 -2.01 5.66
C LEU A 369 -10.73 -3.21 5.38
N MET A 370 -9.43 -2.99 5.18
CA MET A 370 -8.46 -4.08 5.01
C MET A 370 -8.45 -5.03 6.22
N ASN A 371 -8.58 -4.50 7.44
CA ASN A 371 -8.65 -5.28 8.66
C ASN A 371 -9.97 -6.06 8.79
N LEU A 372 -11.10 -5.48 8.36
CA LEU A 372 -12.39 -6.19 8.28
C LEU A 372 -12.32 -7.36 7.28
N GLU A 373 -11.63 -7.16 6.18
CA GLU A 373 -11.46 -8.14 5.09
C GLU A 373 -10.21 -9.03 5.26
N ARG A 374 -9.58 -9.03 6.44
CA ARG A 374 -8.31 -9.75 6.67
C ARG A 374 -8.39 -11.25 6.42
N LEU A 375 -9.55 -11.87 6.65
CA LEU A 375 -9.75 -13.32 6.51
C LEU A 375 -9.66 -13.78 5.04
N LYS A 376 -9.91 -12.88 4.10
CA LYS A 376 -9.76 -13.12 2.67
C LYS A 376 -8.52 -12.44 2.08
N SER A 377 -7.64 -11.88 2.92
CA SER A 377 -6.46 -11.12 2.50
C SER A 377 -5.19 -11.93 2.67
N PHE A 378 -4.41 -12.09 1.59
CA PHE A 378 -3.23 -12.95 1.54
C PHE A 378 -2.00 -12.17 1.09
N GLY A 379 -0.96 -12.21 1.90
CA GLY A 379 0.37 -11.81 1.46
C GLY A 379 1.08 -12.98 0.83
N ILE A 380 1.40 -12.88 -0.45
CA ILE A 380 2.22 -13.87 -1.15
C ILE A 380 3.46 -13.18 -1.65
N THR A 381 4.49 -13.27 -0.83
CA THR A 381 5.82 -12.76 -1.08
C THR A 381 6.38 -13.32 -2.37
N ILE A 382 6.49 -12.47 -3.39
CA ILE A 382 6.77 -12.88 -4.77
C ILE A 382 8.15 -13.52 -4.94
N GLY A 383 8.29 -14.24 -6.06
CA GLY A 383 9.54 -14.83 -6.52
C GLY A 383 10.11 -14.09 -7.73
N MET A 384 11.22 -14.62 -8.25
CA MET A 384 11.86 -14.15 -9.46
C MET A 384 12.38 -15.34 -10.27
N ASP A 385 12.33 -15.24 -11.61
CA ASP A 385 13.07 -16.15 -12.48
C ASP A 385 14.58 -15.90 -12.41
N TYR A 386 15.30 -16.83 -11.77
CA TYR A 386 16.74 -16.75 -11.62
C TYR A 386 17.53 -17.00 -12.89
N SER A 387 16.93 -17.62 -13.91
CA SER A 387 17.62 -17.84 -15.19
C SER A 387 17.92 -16.51 -15.88
N LEU A 388 17.00 -15.54 -15.78
CA LEU A 388 17.15 -14.19 -16.33
C LEU A 388 18.15 -13.34 -15.55
N HIS A 389 18.25 -13.57 -14.23
CA HIS A 389 19.12 -12.85 -13.30
C HIS A 389 20.26 -13.74 -12.76
N ASN A 390 20.98 -14.38 -13.69
CA ASN A 390 22.13 -15.21 -13.39
C ASN A 390 23.43 -14.52 -13.85
N PRO A 391 24.37 -14.18 -12.94
CA PRO A 391 25.66 -13.61 -13.33
C PRO A 391 26.54 -14.58 -14.15
N ALA A 392 26.22 -15.87 -14.16
CA ALA A 392 26.88 -16.87 -15.00
C ALA A 392 26.23 -17.04 -16.38
N ALA A 393 25.08 -16.41 -16.65
CA ALA A 393 24.37 -16.60 -17.91
C ALA A 393 25.06 -15.91 -19.09
N THR A 394 25.06 -16.60 -20.23
CA THR A 394 25.60 -16.11 -21.50
C THR A 394 24.61 -15.21 -22.24
N GLU A 395 25.08 -14.52 -23.29
CA GLU A 395 24.21 -13.71 -24.17
C GLU A 395 23.12 -14.53 -24.89
N LYS A 396 23.24 -15.86 -24.92
CA LYS A 396 22.22 -16.77 -25.46
C LYS A 396 21.11 -17.10 -24.46
N GLU A 397 21.39 -16.97 -23.16
CA GLU A 397 20.50 -17.41 -22.08
C GLU A 397 19.73 -16.23 -21.46
N THR A 398 20.30 -15.03 -21.48
CA THR A 398 19.67 -13.83 -20.92
C THR A 398 19.83 -12.62 -21.85
N THR A 399 18.87 -11.70 -21.76
CA THR A 399 18.97 -10.40 -22.44
C THR A 399 19.79 -9.37 -21.66
N ASN A 400 20.22 -9.69 -20.43
CA ASN A 400 21.04 -8.83 -19.58
C ASN A 400 22.31 -9.55 -19.09
N PRO A 401 23.18 -10.03 -20.02
CA PRO A 401 24.40 -10.74 -19.64
C PRO A 401 25.42 -9.78 -19.04
N VAL A 402 26.17 -10.21 -18.04
CA VAL A 402 27.29 -9.40 -17.51
C VAL A 402 28.54 -9.64 -18.36
N LYS A 403 29.39 -8.61 -18.50
CA LYS A 403 30.58 -8.62 -19.34
C LYS A 403 31.58 -9.68 -18.91
N TYR A 404 31.74 -9.86 -17.60
CA TYR A 404 32.59 -10.88 -17.00
C TYR A 404 31.75 -11.82 -16.15
N PRO A 405 31.24 -12.93 -16.73
CA PRO A 405 30.40 -13.87 -16.01
C PRO A 405 31.09 -14.49 -14.79
N PHE A 406 30.35 -14.68 -13.70
CA PHE A 406 30.91 -15.17 -12.45
C PHE A 406 29.96 -16.03 -11.64
N SER A 407 30.51 -16.85 -10.73
CA SER A 407 29.73 -17.69 -9.83
C SER A 407 30.35 -17.80 -8.42
N ALA A 408 29.48 -18.01 -7.43
CA ALA A 408 29.85 -18.39 -6.06
C ALA A 408 29.66 -19.89 -5.79
N ASN A 409 29.38 -20.67 -6.83
CA ASN A 409 29.21 -22.12 -6.79
C ASN A 409 30.45 -22.82 -7.34
N GLU A 410 31.22 -23.47 -6.48
CA GLU A 410 32.48 -24.15 -6.83
C GLU A 410 32.28 -25.19 -7.95
N LYS A 411 31.15 -25.92 -7.95
CA LYS A 411 30.87 -26.91 -9.00
C LYS A 411 30.65 -26.28 -10.38
N GLU A 412 30.08 -25.08 -10.44
CA GLU A 412 29.93 -24.35 -11.70
C GLU A 412 31.29 -23.87 -12.22
N LEU A 413 32.20 -23.46 -11.32
CA LEU A 413 33.56 -23.05 -11.68
C LEU A 413 34.40 -24.23 -12.18
N GLU A 414 34.25 -25.41 -11.57
CA GLU A 414 34.92 -26.65 -12.01
C GLU A 414 34.45 -27.12 -13.40
N THR A 415 33.18 -26.89 -13.73
CA THR A 415 32.56 -27.39 -14.97
C THR A 415 32.54 -26.37 -16.11
N ASN A 416 32.77 -25.09 -15.82
CA ASN A 416 32.79 -24.01 -16.82
C ASN A 416 34.00 -23.08 -16.61
N SER A 417 35.07 -23.33 -17.36
CA SER A 417 36.31 -22.55 -17.32
C SER A 417 36.16 -21.09 -17.76
N ASN A 418 35.01 -20.69 -18.33
CA ASN A 418 34.75 -19.30 -18.69
C ASN A 418 34.16 -18.49 -17.52
N LEU A 419 33.78 -19.13 -16.41
CA LEU A 419 33.27 -18.44 -15.23
C LEU A 419 34.41 -18.02 -14.32
N LEU A 420 34.36 -16.77 -13.85
CA LEU A 420 35.22 -16.27 -12.80
C LEU A 420 34.64 -16.61 -11.43
N ASP A 421 35.50 -16.76 -10.43
CA ASP A 421 35.03 -16.73 -9.05
C ASP A 421 34.39 -15.37 -8.75
N TYR A 422 33.43 -15.36 -7.83
CA TYR A 422 32.63 -14.17 -7.59
C TYR A 422 33.45 -12.92 -7.20
N LYS A 423 34.61 -13.06 -6.54
CA LYS A 423 35.43 -11.90 -6.16
C LYS A 423 36.09 -11.29 -7.38
N THR A 424 36.75 -12.12 -8.19
CA THR A 424 37.38 -11.70 -9.44
C THR A 424 36.35 -11.13 -10.41
N GLY A 425 35.22 -11.81 -10.57
CA GLY A 425 34.12 -11.37 -11.41
C GLY A 425 33.54 -10.02 -11.01
N LYS A 426 33.30 -9.80 -9.71
CA LYS A 426 32.82 -8.50 -9.19
C LYS A 426 33.84 -7.40 -9.45
N ALA A 427 35.12 -7.62 -9.14
CA ALA A 427 36.17 -6.64 -9.37
C ALA A 427 36.28 -6.24 -10.85
N MET A 428 36.27 -7.22 -11.77
CA MET A 428 36.35 -6.94 -13.21
C MET A 428 35.11 -6.24 -13.75
N ASN A 429 33.91 -6.60 -13.29
CA ASN A 429 32.68 -5.89 -13.68
C ASN A 429 32.63 -4.46 -13.12
N LYS A 430 33.20 -4.20 -11.93
CA LYS A 430 33.33 -2.85 -11.37
C LYS A 430 34.21 -1.98 -12.26
N SER A 431 35.42 -2.43 -12.58
CA SER A 431 36.33 -1.69 -13.47
C SER A 431 35.73 -1.46 -14.86
N TYR A 432 35.01 -2.45 -15.40
CA TYR A 432 34.31 -2.28 -16.67
C TYR A 432 33.19 -1.24 -16.58
N LEU A 433 32.40 -1.24 -15.51
CA LEU A 433 31.34 -0.26 -15.31
C LEU A 433 31.90 1.17 -15.18
N GLN A 434 32.99 1.35 -14.43
CA GLN A 434 33.68 2.64 -14.32
C GLN A 434 34.30 3.08 -15.65
N GLU A 435 34.82 2.15 -16.45
CA GLU A 435 35.34 2.43 -17.79
C GLU A 435 34.24 2.94 -18.73
N ILE A 436 33.09 2.25 -18.79
CA ILE A 436 32.00 2.67 -19.69
C ILE A 436 31.32 3.96 -19.24
N LEU A 437 31.39 4.31 -17.96
CA LEU A 437 30.87 5.55 -17.38
C LEU A 437 31.97 6.62 -17.20
N GLY A 438 33.16 6.46 -17.78
CA GLY A 438 34.32 7.33 -17.59
C GLY A 438 34.33 8.61 -18.46
N ALA A 439 35.29 9.51 -18.20
CA ALA A 439 35.40 10.82 -18.86
C ALA A 439 35.73 10.74 -20.37
N LYS A 440 36.41 9.66 -20.78
CA LYS A 440 36.66 9.35 -22.18
C LYS A 440 35.69 8.24 -22.58
N VAL A 441 34.67 8.57 -23.36
CA VAL A 441 33.84 7.59 -24.08
C VAL A 441 34.10 7.65 -25.61
N PRO A 442 35.33 7.50 -26.14
CA PRO A 442 35.58 7.79 -27.55
C PRO A 442 35.68 6.50 -28.41
N ASP A 443 35.96 5.33 -27.82
CA ASP A 443 36.29 4.10 -28.57
C ASP A 443 35.30 2.93 -28.36
N LYS A 444 34.20 3.16 -27.61
CA LYS A 444 33.25 2.11 -27.19
C LYS A 444 31.79 2.54 -27.25
N GLU A 445 31.43 3.40 -28.21
CA GLU A 445 30.03 3.83 -28.42
C GLU A 445 29.06 2.64 -28.49
N THR A 446 29.49 1.53 -29.11
CA THR A 446 28.69 0.29 -29.15
C THR A 446 28.49 -0.33 -27.76
N ALA A 447 29.50 -0.34 -26.89
CA ALA A 447 29.36 -0.90 -25.54
C ALA A 447 28.51 0.01 -24.64
N PHE A 448 28.70 1.32 -24.74
CA PHE A 448 27.86 2.31 -24.06
C PHE A 448 26.39 2.16 -24.48
N ASN A 449 26.12 2.09 -25.78
CA ASN A 449 24.76 1.93 -26.31
C ASN A 449 24.13 0.59 -25.91
N LYS A 450 24.91 -0.51 -25.87
CA LYS A 450 24.43 -1.83 -25.44
C LYS A 450 24.12 -1.89 -23.94
N THR A 451 24.92 -1.23 -23.10
CA THR A 451 24.84 -1.38 -21.63
C THR A 451 24.05 -0.25 -20.98
N VAL A 452 24.38 1.00 -21.30
CA VAL A 452 23.79 2.20 -20.71
C VAL A 452 22.52 2.56 -21.48
N GLY A 453 22.63 2.94 -22.76
CA GLY A 453 21.48 3.29 -23.60
C GLY A 453 20.68 4.51 -23.14
N ALA A 454 21.17 5.21 -22.12
CA ALA A 454 20.59 6.38 -21.50
C ALA A 454 21.51 7.59 -21.70
N ARG A 455 20.99 8.80 -21.53
CA ARG A 455 21.80 10.01 -21.60
C ARG A 455 22.67 10.10 -20.34
N GLN A 456 23.97 10.29 -20.51
CA GLN A 456 24.92 10.41 -19.40
C GLN A 456 25.23 11.88 -19.08
N TYR A 457 25.30 12.20 -17.79
CA TYR A 457 25.87 13.42 -17.25
C TYR A 457 26.93 13.07 -16.21
N GLY A 458 28.08 13.75 -16.27
CA GLY A 458 29.24 13.43 -15.43
C GLY A 458 29.97 12.17 -15.85
N PHE A 459 30.86 11.70 -14.99
CA PHE A 459 31.65 10.50 -15.21
C PHE A 459 32.18 9.93 -13.90
N LEU A 460 32.58 8.65 -13.93
CA LEU A 460 33.31 8.00 -12.86
C LEU A 460 34.81 7.91 -13.18
N GLU A 461 35.66 8.12 -12.19
CA GLU A 461 37.06 7.74 -12.26
C GLU A 461 37.18 6.21 -12.21
N ASN A 462 38.18 5.68 -12.90
CA ASN A 462 38.47 4.25 -12.86
C ASN A 462 39.29 3.94 -11.61
N ASP A 463 38.61 3.73 -10.48
CA ASP A 463 39.21 3.32 -9.22
C ASP A 463 38.62 1.98 -8.75
N PRO A 464 39.35 0.85 -8.91
CA PRO A 464 38.84 -0.46 -8.52
C PRO A 464 38.61 -0.61 -7.01
N ASN A 465 39.20 0.27 -6.19
CA ASN A 465 39.04 0.25 -4.73
C ASN A 465 37.85 1.10 -4.25
N ALA A 466 37.30 1.93 -5.14
CA ALA A 466 36.16 2.77 -4.81
C ALA A 466 34.94 1.94 -4.39
N LEU A 467 34.23 2.45 -3.39
CA LEU A 467 32.90 1.94 -3.05
C LEU A 467 31.89 2.48 -4.06
N VAL A 468 31.41 1.63 -4.96
CA VAL A 468 30.45 2.01 -6.00
C VAL A 468 29.04 1.71 -5.53
N SER A 469 28.25 2.76 -5.29
CA SER A 469 26.84 2.67 -4.91
C SER A 469 25.94 3.01 -6.08
N THR A 470 24.81 2.34 -6.20
CA THR A 470 23.92 2.52 -7.35
C THR A 470 22.47 2.66 -6.93
N PHE A 471 21.81 3.69 -7.47
CA PHE A 471 20.38 3.91 -7.36
C PHE A 471 19.78 3.81 -8.75
N ILE A 472 18.94 2.79 -8.99
CA ILE A 472 18.26 2.59 -10.28
C ILE A 472 16.77 2.42 -10.04
N THR A 473 15.99 3.44 -10.42
CA THR A 473 14.53 3.41 -10.31
C THR A 473 13.92 4.52 -11.18
N ARG A 474 12.60 4.47 -11.39
CA ARG A 474 11.85 5.63 -11.88
C ARG A 474 11.98 6.80 -10.90
N TYR A 475 12.09 8.02 -11.42
CA TYR A 475 12.23 9.23 -10.60
C TYR A 475 10.90 9.67 -9.98
N ASP A 476 10.44 8.92 -8.97
CA ASP A 476 9.25 9.24 -8.17
C ASP A 476 9.67 9.64 -6.74
N PRO A 477 9.60 10.93 -6.38
CA PRO A 477 9.98 11.38 -5.04
C PRO A 477 9.01 10.89 -3.96
N GLN A 478 7.73 10.69 -4.27
CA GLN A 478 6.74 10.30 -3.27
C GLN A 478 6.91 8.84 -2.84
N GLN A 479 7.21 7.95 -3.78
CA GLN A 479 7.36 6.52 -3.50
C GLN A 479 8.84 6.10 -3.35
N LYS A 480 9.70 6.47 -4.31
CA LYS A 480 11.04 5.90 -4.48
C LYS A 480 12.14 6.67 -3.74
N GLY A 481 11.79 7.76 -3.06
CA GLY A 481 12.72 8.50 -2.21
C GLY A 481 13.87 9.15 -2.99
N VAL A 482 13.59 9.69 -4.18
CA VAL A 482 14.61 10.38 -5.00
C VAL A 482 15.17 11.60 -4.26
N ASP A 483 14.32 12.35 -3.58
CA ASP A 483 14.74 13.45 -2.69
C ASP A 483 15.66 12.96 -1.56
N ILE A 484 15.36 11.78 -1.01
CA ILE A 484 16.18 11.14 0.04
C ILE A 484 17.53 10.72 -0.54
N VAL A 485 17.55 10.09 -1.73
CA VAL A 485 18.81 9.61 -2.33
C VAL A 485 19.73 10.76 -2.70
N ILE A 486 19.21 11.91 -3.12
CA ILE A 486 20.02 13.10 -3.44
C ILE A 486 20.83 13.52 -2.21
N LYS A 487 20.17 13.72 -1.06
CA LYS A 487 20.88 14.11 0.18
C LYS A 487 21.80 13.01 0.68
N ALA A 488 21.38 11.75 0.54
CA ALA A 488 22.17 10.60 0.93
C ALA A 488 23.43 10.45 0.07
N ALA A 489 23.34 10.77 -1.23
CA ALA A 489 24.46 10.78 -2.16
C ALA A 489 25.47 11.86 -1.78
N GLU A 490 25.03 13.09 -1.54
CA GLU A 490 25.92 14.16 -1.07
C GLU A 490 26.62 13.76 0.23
N LYS A 491 25.86 13.20 1.18
CA LYS A 491 26.40 12.75 2.47
C LYS A 491 27.44 11.64 2.32
N LEU A 492 27.15 10.63 1.50
CA LEU A 492 28.08 9.56 1.16
C LEU A 492 29.37 10.14 0.57
N LEU A 493 29.25 11.02 -0.42
CA LEU A 493 30.41 11.55 -1.15
C LEU A 493 31.26 12.52 -0.30
N GLU A 494 30.66 13.20 0.66
CA GLU A 494 31.34 14.07 1.63
C GLU A 494 32.10 13.29 2.71
N GLU A 495 31.50 12.21 3.24
CA GLU A 495 32.10 11.43 4.34
C GLU A 495 33.09 10.35 3.85
N GLU A 496 32.89 9.85 2.64
CA GLU A 496 33.71 8.79 2.04
C GLU A 496 34.46 9.34 0.84
N LYS A 497 35.75 9.64 0.96
CA LYS A 497 36.53 10.24 -0.14
C LYS A 497 36.62 9.36 -1.39
N ASP A 498 36.58 8.05 -1.20
CA ASP A 498 36.74 7.05 -2.28
C ASP A 498 35.39 6.44 -2.70
N ALA A 499 34.26 7.00 -2.25
CA ALA A 499 32.95 6.54 -2.71
C ALA A 499 32.62 7.10 -4.09
N GLN A 500 31.91 6.31 -4.88
CA GLN A 500 31.32 6.69 -6.15
C GLN A 500 29.83 6.36 -6.16
N ILE A 501 29.03 7.15 -6.88
CA ILE A 501 27.60 6.92 -7.01
C ILE A 501 27.12 6.99 -8.46
N ILE A 502 26.24 6.05 -8.79
CA ILE A 502 25.49 6.01 -10.05
C ILE A 502 24.03 6.29 -9.72
N LEU A 503 23.49 7.34 -10.33
CA LEU A 503 22.08 7.71 -10.28
C LEU A 503 21.48 7.39 -11.66
N ALA A 504 20.49 6.49 -11.73
CA ALA A 504 19.90 6.12 -13.01
C ALA A 504 18.39 5.92 -12.92
N GLY A 505 17.71 6.28 -14.01
CA GLY A 505 16.27 6.23 -14.03
C GLY A 505 15.64 6.99 -15.19
N PRO A 506 14.48 6.55 -15.68
CA PRO A 506 13.65 7.30 -16.60
C PRO A 506 12.74 8.32 -15.88
N ASP A 507 12.36 9.36 -16.61
CA ASP A 507 11.36 10.36 -16.24
C ASP A 507 9.95 9.75 -16.14
N PHE A 508 9.30 9.97 -14.99
CA PHE A 508 7.89 9.68 -14.76
C PHE A 508 7.18 10.75 -13.92
N SER A 509 7.82 11.90 -13.66
CA SER A 509 7.32 12.90 -12.70
C SER A 509 6.95 14.21 -13.39
N LYS A 510 5.86 14.84 -12.94
CA LYS A 510 5.51 16.20 -13.38
C LYS A 510 6.57 17.24 -12.96
N ASP A 511 7.29 16.94 -11.88
CA ASP A 511 8.37 17.79 -11.33
C ASP A 511 9.76 17.40 -11.87
N TYR A 512 9.79 16.64 -12.98
CA TYR A 512 11.03 16.05 -13.49
C TYR A 512 12.14 17.06 -13.74
N ALA A 513 11.82 18.21 -14.33
CA ALA A 513 12.83 19.24 -14.61
C ALA A 513 13.59 19.67 -13.34
N LEU A 514 12.88 19.85 -12.23
CA LEU A 514 13.47 20.21 -10.94
C LEU A 514 14.26 19.05 -10.33
N ILE A 515 13.70 17.83 -10.36
CA ILE A 515 14.39 16.63 -9.86
C ILE A 515 15.70 16.41 -10.61
N LYS A 516 15.67 16.54 -11.94
CA LYS A 516 16.81 16.42 -12.83
C LYS A 516 17.88 17.45 -12.49
N GLU A 517 17.49 18.70 -12.28
CA GLU A 517 18.42 19.77 -11.87
C GLU A 517 19.15 19.40 -10.56
N TYR A 518 18.43 18.89 -9.55
CA TYR A 518 19.08 18.44 -8.31
C TYR A 518 20.02 17.24 -8.52
N LEU A 519 19.65 16.27 -9.36
CA LEU A 519 20.52 15.14 -9.70
C LEU A 519 21.79 15.60 -10.45
N GLU A 520 21.64 16.53 -11.40
CA GLU A 520 22.76 17.14 -12.13
C GLU A 520 23.67 17.95 -11.20
N ASN A 521 23.09 18.64 -10.21
CA ASN A 521 23.86 19.38 -9.20
C ASN A 521 24.76 18.45 -8.36
N VAL A 522 24.27 17.25 -7.98
CA VAL A 522 25.13 16.24 -7.33
C VAL A 522 26.30 15.89 -8.25
N VAL A 523 26.04 15.63 -9.52
CA VAL A 523 27.07 15.29 -10.50
C VAL A 523 28.10 16.41 -10.69
N TYR A 524 27.64 17.66 -10.76
CA TYR A 524 28.50 18.84 -10.89
C TYR A 524 29.39 19.07 -9.65
N LYS A 525 28.84 18.82 -8.46
CA LYS A 525 29.55 19.03 -7.17
C LYS A 525 30.64 17.98 -6.93
N TYR A 526 30.49 16.76 -7.47
CA TYR A 526 31.42 15.64 -7.24
C TYR A 526 31.94 15.03 -8.56
N PRO A 527 32.73 15.79 -9.34
CA PRO A 527 33.29 15.30 -10.61
C PRO A 527 34.15 14.04 -10.39
N GLY A 528 34.05 13.07 -11.30
CA GLY A 528 34.76 11.80 -11.20
C GLY A 528 34.20 10.81 -10.18
N ARG A 529 33.18 11.21 -9.41
CA ARG A 529 32.62 10.39 -8.33
C ARG A 529 31.11 10.23 -8.40
N ALA A 530 30.43 11.00 -9.24
CA ALA A 530 29.01 10.91 -9.48
C ALA A 530 28.71 10.92 -10.98
N VAL A 531 27.77 10.06 -11.38
CA VAL A 531 27.26 10.00 -12.74
C VAL A 531 25.74 9.85 -12.72
N LEU A 532 25.06 10.57 -13.61
CA LEU A 532 23.63 10.48 -13.84
C LEU A 532 23.37 9.86 -15.21
N CYS A 533 22.64 8.75 -15.23
CA CYS A 533 22.13 8.08 -16.42
C CYS A 533 20.62 8.34 -16.54
N ASP A 534 20.28 9.39 -17.28
CA ASP A 534 18.92 9.83 -17.54
C ASP A 534 18.28 8.98 -18.67
N GLY A 535 17.42 8.05 -18.28
CA GLY A 535 16.70 7.15 -19.17
C GLY A 535 16.62 5.71 -18.66
N PHE A 536 16.05 4.84 -19.49
CA PHE A 536 16.05 3.40 -19.22
C PHE A 536 17.43 2.80 -19.44
N ILE A 537 17.93 2.05 -18.45
CA ILE A 537 19.16 1.28 -18.59
C ILE A 537 18.91 0.03 -19.44
N ASN A 538 19.74 -0.18 -20.46
CA ASN A 538 19.63 -1.32 -21.36
C ASN A 538 20.02 -2.65 -20.70
N ASN A 539 21.10 -2.66 -19.90
CA ASN A 539 21.57 -3.84 -19.18
C ASN A 539 21.74 -3.56 -17.69
N ILE A 540 20.64 -3.64 -16.94
CA ILE A 540 20.61 -3.34 -15.51
C ILE A 540 21.47 -4.31 -14.67
N SER A 541 21.59 -5.56 -15.12
CA SER A 541 22.41 -6.58 -14.43
C SER A 541 23.88 -6.19 -14.40
N GLN A 542 24.39 -5.56 -15.48
CA GLN A 542 25.76 -5.07 -15.53
C GLN A 542 26.03 -3.97 -14.51
N PHE A 543 25.05 -3.09 -14.27
CA PHE A 543 25.17 -2.05 -13.24
C PHE A 543 25.28 -2.69 -11.85
N TYR A 544 24.37 -3.58 -11.48
CA TYR A 544 24.47 -4.27 -10.18
C TYR A 544 25.74 -5.13 -10.06
N ALA A 545 26.21 -5.75 -11.14
CA ALA A 545 27.45 -6.51 -11.14
C ALA A 545 28.68 -5.63 -10.90
N GLY A 546 28.67 -4.39 -11.41
CA GLY A 546 29.75 -3.42 -11.20
C GLY A 546 29.66 -2.61 -9.91
N SER A 547 28.56 -2.71 -9.15
CA SER A 547 28.35 -1.93 -7.92
C SER A 547 28.50 -2.77 -6.65
N ASP A 548 29.02 -2.18 -5.58
CA ASP A 548 29.11 -2.82 -4.27
C ASP A 548 27.78 -2.77 -3.53
N THR A 549 27.02 -1.67 -3.70
CA THR A 549 25.72 -1.50 -3.04
C THR A 549 24.64 -1.05 -4.01
N VAL A 550 23.40 -1.42 -3.67
CA VAL A 550 22.19 -0.86 -4.29
C VAL A 550 21.39 -0.09 -3.26
N LEU A 551 21.11 1.18 -3.56
CA LEU A 551 20.38 2.09 -2.68
C LEU A 551 18.88 2.01 -2.98
N ILE A 552 18.09 1.75 -1.93
CA ILE A 552 16.63 1.56 -2.01
C ILE A 552 15.93 2.41 -0.93
N PRO A 553 15.96 3.76 -1.04
CA PRO A 553 15.35 4.68 -0.07
C PRO A 553 13.83 4.82 -0.22
N SER A 554 13.16 3.79 -0.74
CA SER A 554 11.72 3.82 -0.97
C SER A 554 10.95 4.03 0.32
N ARG A 555 10.13 5.07 0.37
CA ARG A 555 9.21 5.35 1.50
C ARG A 555 8.24 4.20 1.68
N PHE A 556 7.73 3.70 0.57
CA PHE A 556 6.79 2.62 0.54
C PHE A 556 7.15 1.61 -0.55
N ALA A 557 7.38 0.36 -0.15
CA ALA A 557 7.95 -0.69 -0.99
C ALA A 557 7.20 -2.02 -0.79
N PRO A 558 6.11 -2.25 -1.55
CA PRO A 558 5.34 -3.49 -1.49
C PRO A 558 6.23 -4.74 -1.55
N PHE A 559 7.21 -4.73 -2.46
CA PHE A 559 8.26 -5.75 -2.52
C PHE A 559 9.56 -5.26 -3.17
N GLU A 560 9.47 -4.61 -4.34
CA GLU A 560 10.60 -4.16 -5.17
C GLU A 560 11.63 -5.25 -5.54
N LEU A 561 11.61 -5.70 -6.80
CA LEU A 561 12.54 -6.72 -7.30
C LEU A 561 14.02 -6.30 -7.27
N VAL A 562 14.31 -4.99 -7.19
CA VAL A 562 15.67 -4.41 -7.18
C VAL A 562 16.55 -5.03 -6.10
N GLN A 563 16.00 -5.32 -4.91
CA GLN A 563 16.77 -5.99 -3.85
C GLN A 563 17.26 -7.38 -4.26
N LEU A 564 16.41 -8.15 -4.95
CA LEU A 564 16.75 -9.50 -5.40
C LEU A 564 17.71 -9.45 -6.59
N GLN A 565 17.50 -8.51 -7.53
CA GLN A 565 18.39 -8.30 -8.68
C GLN A 565 19.80 -7.87 -8.24
N GLY A 566 19.88 -6.93 -7.30
CA GLY A 566 21.13 -6.47 -6.70
C GLY A 566 21.89 -7.61 -6.03
N MET A 567 21.25 -8.33 -5.10
CA MET A 567 21.86 -9.46 -4.39
C MET A 567 22.36 -10.54 -5.35
N ARG A 568 21.61 -10.84 -6.42
CA ARG A 568 22.02 -11.83 -7.43
C ARG A 568 23.24 -11.43 -8.25
N MET A 569 23.54 -10.14 -8.32
CA MET A 569 24.72 -9.59 -8.98
C MET A 569 25.78 -9.13 -7.96
N GLY A 570 25.62 -9.47 -6.68
CA GLY A 570 26.55 -9.16 -5.61
C GLY A 570 26.58 -7.68 -5.19
N ALA A 571 25.53 -6.91 -5.48
CA ALA A 571 25.32 -5.58 -4.91
C ALA A 571 24.47 -5.69 -3.63
N ILE A 572 25.01 -5.26 -2.50
CA ILE A 572 24.34 -5.35 -1.20
C ILE A 572 23.25 -4.27 -1.08
N PRO A 573 22.00 -4.63 -0.76
CA PRO A 573 20.92 -3.66 -0.62
C PRO A 573 21.06 -2.83 0.67
N ILE A 574 20.90 -1.52 0.53
CA ILE A 574 20.71 -0.57 1.63
C ILE A 574 19.32 0.02 1.45
N ALA A 575 18.39 -0.30 2.35
CA ALA A 575 16.97 -0.16 2.08
C ALA A 575 16.18 0.55 3.19
N SER A 576 14.96 0.97 2.89
CA SER A 576 13.97 1.26 3.93
C SER A 576 13.40 -0.02 4.54
N ASN A 577 13.03 0.03 5.82
CA ASN A 577 12.26 -1.02 6.50
C ASN A 577 10.76 -0.89 6.17
N ALA A 578 10.40 -1.19 4.92
CA ALA A 578 9.04 -1.12 4.40
C ALA A 578 8.67 -2.36 3.56
N GLY A 579 7.45 -2.87 3.73
CA GLY A 579 6.86 -3.95 2.94
C GLY A 579 7.80 -5.14 2.70
N GLY A 580 7.96 -5.57 1.45
CA GLY A 580 8.79 -6.72 1.12
C GLY A 580 10.30 -6.49 1.24
N LEU A 581 10.77 -5.23 1.37
CA LEU A 581 12.17 -4.97 1.74
C LEU A 581 12.43 -5.43 3.18
N ALA A 582 11.53 -5.07 4.08
CA ALA A 582 11.58 -5.46 5.49
C ALA A 582 11.50 -6.98 5.69
N GLU A 583 10.79 -7.67 4.79
CA GLU A 583 10.57 -9.12 4.83
C GLU A 583 11.79 -9.92 4.38
N ILE A 584 12.52 -9.42 3.38
CA ILE A 584 13.64 -10.14 2.75
C ILE A 584 14.98 -9.72 3.36
N ILE A 585 15.21 -8.42 3.55
CA ILE A 585 16.51 -7.92 4.01
C ILE A 585 16.65 -8.17 5.50
N VAL A 586 17.60 -9.02 5.84
CA VAL A 586 18.02 -9.26 7.22
C VAL A 586 19.23 -8.38 7.52
N ASP A 587 19.03 -7.43 8.44
CA ASP A 587 20.08 -6.50 8.87
C ASP A 587 21.10 -7.22 9.79
N PRO A 588 22.39 -6.86 9.76
CA PRO A 588 23.38 -7.34 10.72
C PRO A 588 22.98 -7.16 12.20
N ARG A 589 22.12 -6.19 12.51
CA ARG A 589 21.58 -6.01 13.88
C ARG A 589 20.57 -7.07 14.30
N GLU A 590 19.98 -7.79 13.34
CA GLU A 590 18.84 -8.67 13.56
C GLU A 590 19.20 -10.15 13.41
N GLY A 591 20.06 -10.46 12.45
CA GLY A 591 20.36 -11.83 12.02
C GLY A 591 21.69 -12.37 12.51
N ARG A 592 21.89 -13.67 12.31
CA ARG A 592 23.20 -14.31 12.43
C ARG A 592 23.92 -14.21 11.08
N ASP A 593 25.24 -14.38 11.09
CA ASP A 593 26.11 -14.25 9.91
C ASP A 593 25.61 -14.98 8.64
N GLU A 594 24.95 -16.12 8.76
CA GLU A 594 24.44 -16.87 7.59
C GLU A 594 23.10 -16.35 7.03
N GLU A 595 22.47 -15.39 7.71
CA GLU A 595 21.15 -14.86 7.38
C GLU A 595 21.21 -13.42 6.88
N ILE A 596 22.28 -12.68 7.19
CA ILE A 596 22.40 -11.26 6.81
C ILE A 596 22.44 -11.10 5.29
N LEU A 597 21.65 -10.15 4.79
CA LEU A 597 21.44 -9.92 3.36
C LEU A 597 21.61 -8.46 2.94
N GLY A 598 21.66 -7.53 3.88
CA GLY A 598 21.84 -6.11 3.59
C GLY A 598 21.56 -5.23 4.79
N PHE A 599 21.34 -3.95 4.56
CA PHE A 599 21.06 -2.97 5.59
C PHE A 599 19.65 -2.42 5.40
N LYS A 600 18.96 -2.14 6.51
CA LYS A 600 17.70 -1.40 6.47
C LYS A 600 17.61 -0.33 7.54
N THR A 601 16.76 0.66 7.33
CA THR A 601 16.42 1.66 8.35
C THR A 601 15.75 1.00 9.56
N GLU A 602 15.66 1.66 10.71
CA GLU A 602 14.95 1.08 11.87
C GLU A 602 13.44 0.98 11.64
N LYS A 603 12.88 1.99 10.98
CA LYS A 603 11.47 2.07 10.58
C LYS A 603 11.39 2.44 9.12
N SER A 604 10.25 2.18 8.51
CA SER A 604 9.93 2.71 7.19
C SER A 604 10.18 4.22 7.14
N LEU A 605 10.78 4.69 6.05
CA LEU A 605 11.06 6.10 5.80
C LEU A 605 9.77 6.92 5.68
N PHE A 606 8.64 6.26 5.43
CA PHE A 606 7.33 6.88 5.40
C PHE A 606 6.73 7.15 6.78
N LEU A 607 7.16 6.39 7.79
CA LEU A 607 6.65 6.52 9.16
C LEU A 607 7.59 7.31 10.09
N THR A 608 8.71 7.78 9.54
CA THR A 608 9.77 8.42 10.32
C THR A 608 9.71 9.94 10.16
N ASP A 609 9.99 10.68 11.24
CA ASP A 609 9.94 12.14 11.24
C ASP A 609 11.07 12.78 10.41
N ASP A 610 12.26 12.16 10.42
CA ASP A 610 13.42 12.58 9.63
C ASP A 610 13.92 11.43 8.72
N PRO A 611 13.32 11.25 7.54
CA PRO A 611 13.69 10.19 6.60
C PRO A 611 15.12 10.33 6.08
N TYR A 612 15.60 11.57 5.92
CA TYR A 612 16.94 11.83 5.43
C TYR A 612 17.99 11.33 6.42
N LYS A 613 17.87 11.74 7.69
CA LYS A 613 18.79 11.27 8.74
C LYS A 613 18.73 9.76 8.89
N SER A 614 17.53 9.17 8.93
CA SER A 614 17.34 7.72 9.09
C SER A 614 18.07 6.92 7.98
N TYR A 615 17.99 7.37 6.74
CA TYR A 615 18.66 6.72 5.63
C TYR A 615 20.17 6.96 5.62
N CYS A 616 20.63 8.19 5.88
CA CYS A 616 22.05 8.51 6.02
C CYS A 616 22.73 7.72 7.14
N ASP A 617 22.08 7.57 8.30
CA ASP A 617 22.59 6.75 9.41
C ASP A 617 22.70 5.27 9.02
N THR A 618 21.80 4.79 8.16
CA THR A 618 21.85 3.42 7.63
C THR A 618 23.04 3.24 6.67
N ILE A 619 23.31 4.21 5.81
CA ILE A 619 24.52 4.22 4.96
C ILE A 619 25.78 4.23 5.81
N LYS A 620 25.86 5.08 6.85
CA LYS A 620 27.00 5.12 7.77
C LYS A 620 27.32 3.76 8.37
N ARG A 621 26.31 3.04 8.86
CA ARG A 621 26.50 1.68 9.37
C ARG A 621 27.02 0.71 8.30
N ALA A 622 26.55 0.84 7.07
CA ALA A 622 27.05 0.03 5.96
C ALA A 622 28.54 0.31 5.70
N LEU A 623 28.94 1.58 5.72
CA LEU A 623 30.33 2.01 5.58
C LEU A 623 31.21 1.53 6.72
N ASP A 624 30.71 1.58 7.96
CA ASP A 624 31.45 1.10 9.13
C ASP A 624 31.76 -0.39 9.02
N ILE A 625 30.80 -1.21 8.58
CA ILE A 625 31.02 -2.65 8.34
C ILE A 625 31.93 -2.87 7.13
N TYR A 626 31.73 -2.14 6.03
CA TYR A 626 32.58 -2.25 4.84
C TYR A 626 34.06 -2.03 5.16
N ARG A 627 34.37 -1.03 5.99
CA ARG A 627 35.74 -0.67 6.39
C ARG A 627 36.33 -1.60 7.44
N ASN A 628 35.56 -1.88 8.49
CA ASN A 628 36.12 -2.47 9.71
C ASN A 628 35.88 -3.98 9.80
N GLU A 629 34.95 -4.52 9.00
CA GLU A 629 34.51 -5.92 9.08
C GLU A 629 34.39 -6.58 7.68
N PRO A 630 35.48 -6.65 6.90
CA PRO A 630 35.45 -7.19 5.53
C PRO A 630 34.96 -8.65 5.47
N ALA A 631 35.20 -9.44 6.51
CA ALA A 631 34.68 -10.81 6.61
C ALA A 631 33.14 -10.85 6.72
N THR A 632 32.55 -9.90 7.45
CA THR A 632 31.08 -9.76 7.56
C THR A 632 30.50 -9.31 6.22
N TRP A 633 31.17 -8.37 5.53
CA TRP A 633 30.79 -7.92 4.20
C TRP A 633 30.81 -9.06 3.16
N ASP A 634 31.92 -9.82 3.10
CA ASP A 634 32.08 -10.96 2.20
C ASP A 634 31.00 -12.03 2.41
N LYS A 635 30.64 -12.33 3.68
CA LYS A 635 29.56 -13.26 4.01
C LYS A 635 28.21 -12.75 3.51
N MET A 636 27.90 -11.49 3.73
CA MET A 636 26.64 -10.89 3.28
C MET A 636 26.51 -10.90 1.75
N LEU A 637 27.59 -10.60 1.03
CA LEU A 637 27.65 -10.71 -0.43
C LEU A 637 27.42 -12.16 -0.89
N LEU A 638 28.10 -13.13 -0.28
CA LEU A 638 27.92 -14.56 -0.58
C LEU A 638 26.50 -15.04 -0.29
N ASN A 639 25.91 -14.62 0.83
CA ASN A 639 24.53 -14.93 1.19
C ASN A 639 23.58 -14.40 0.11
N GLY A 640 23.75 -13.14 -0.32
CA GLY A 640 22.97 -12.53 -1.39
C GLY A 640 23.07 -13.28 -2.73
N LEU A 641 24.28 -13.65 -3.14
CA LEU A 641 24.50 -14.44 -4.36
C LEU A 641 23.81 -15.81 -4.29
N ARG A 642 23.78 -16.43 -3.11
CA ARG A 642 23.19 -17.75 -2.88
C ARG A 642 21.70 -17.71 -2.57
N TYR A 643 21.14 -16.56 -2.25
CA TYR A 643 19.74 -16.41 -1.88
C TYR A 643 18.82 -16.70 -3.06
N LYS A 644 18.10 -17.84 -2.98
CA LYS A 644 17.15 -18.30 -4.00
C LYS A 644 15.72 -18.29 -3.47
N ARG A 645 14.91 -17.46 -4.11
CA ARG A 645 13.48 -17.23 -3.93
C ARG A 645 12.75 -17.34 -5.28
N SER A 646 12.61 -18.57 -5.75
CA SER A 646 11.95 -18.86 -7.03
C SER A 646 10.43 -18.69 -6.88
N TRP A 647 9.72 -18.76 -8.00
CA TRP A 647 8.26 -18.79 -8.02
C TRP A 647 7.64 -20.07 -7.46
N ASP A 648 8.44 -21.09 -7.13
CA ASP A 648 7.91 -22.38 -6.71
C ASP A 648 7.04 -22.30 -5.44
N LEU A 649 7.57 -21.64 -4.41
CA LEU A 649 6.87 -21.47 -3.14
C LEU A 649 5.69 -20.46 -3.25
N PRO A 650 5.86 -19.29 -3.90
CA PRO A 650 4.74 -18.38 -4.17
C PRO A 650 3.60 -19.05 -4.94
N ALA A 651 3.88 -19.75 -6.05
CA ALA A 651 2.85 -20.42 -6.86
C ALA A 651 2.11 -21.48 -6.05
N GLN A 652 2.81 -22.25 -5.22
CA GLN A 652 2.19 -23.20 -4.30
C GLN A 652 1.26 -22.50 -3.29
N LYS A 653 1.70 -21.38 -2.69
CA LYS A 653 0.84 -20.59 -1.80
C LYS A 653 -0.44 -20.12 -2.52
N TYR A 654 -0.34 -19.64 -3.77
CA TYR A 654 -1.51 -19.24 -4.55
C TYR A 654 -2.54 -20.38 -4.71
N LEU A 655 -2.09 -21.62 -4.94
CA LEU A 655 -2.96 -22.79 -5.08
C LEU A 655 -3.64 -23.15 -3.75
N GLU A 656 -2.89 -23.11 -2.65
CA GLU A 656 -3.37 -23.44 -1.31
C GLU A 656 -4.33 -22.39 -0.77
N THR A 657 -4.13 -21.11 -1.15
CA THR A 657 -4.88 -20.00 -0.60
C THR A 657 -5.90 -19.40 -1.58
N VAL A 658 -5.41 -18.61 -2.54
CA VAL A 658 -6.21 -17.80 -3.47
C VAL A 658 -7.14 -18.67 -4.33
N PHE A 659 -6.68 -19.83 -4.78
CA PHE A 659 -7.46 -20.74 -5.63
C PHE A 659 -8.19 -21.85 -4.84
N ASN A 660 -8.22 -21.75 -3.50
CA ASN A 660 -8.95 -22.68 -2.65
C ASN A 660 -9.62 -22.01 -1.42
N PRO A 661 -10.55 -21.04 -1.64
CA PRO A 661 -11.14 -20.29 -0.55
C PRO A 661 -12.11 -21.10 0.35
N LYS A 662 -12.56 -22.28 -0.06
CA LYS A 662 -13.50 -23.09 0.76
C LYS A 662 -12.84 -23.77 1.96
N ASN A 663 -11.52 -23.92 1.96
CA ASN A 663 -10.78 -24.48 3.09
C ASN A 663 -10.72 -23.56 4.31
N TYR A 664 -11.17 -22.30 4.21
CA TYR A 664 -11.16 -21.38 5.34
C TYR A 664 -12.33 -21.55 6.33
N SER A 665 -13.30 -22.41 6.02
CA SER A 665 -14.29 -22.88 7.02
C SER A 665 -13.67 -23.81 8.07
N ASN A 666 -12.56 -24.48 7.73
CA ASN A 666 -11.84 -25.42 8.59
C ASN A 666 -10.48 -24.92 9.07
N ILE A 667 -10.13 -23.67 8.76
CA ILE A 667 -8.93 -23.05 9.30
C ILE A 667 -9.29 -22.45 10.66
N LYS A 668 -9.17 -23.30 11.67
CA LYS A 668 -8.94 -22.89 13.05
C LYS A 668 -7.51 -22.34 13.27
N ASP A 669 -6.70 -22.23 12.20
CA ASP A 669 -5.26 -21.93 12.21
C ASP A 669 -4.83 -20.60 11.55
N LEU A 670 -5.75 -19.71 11.14
CA LEU A 670 -5.40 -18.35 10.70
C LEU A 670 -5.86 -17.34 11.75
N PHE A 671 -5.02 -17.24 12.79
CA PHE A 671 -4.91 -16.17 13.79
C PHE A 671 -6.11 -15.94 14.72
N TYR A 672 -6.06 -16.69 15.82
CA TYR A 672 -6.45 -16.23 17.14
C TYR A 672 -5.72 -14.91 17.47
N ILE A 673 -6.48 -13.83 17.68
CA ILE A 673 -6.54 -13.01 18.91
C ILE A 673 -7.65 -11.99 18.62
N ASP A 674 -8.89 -12.38 18.92
CA ASP A 674 -9.86 -11.44 19.48
C ASP A 674 -10.97 -12.21 20.21
N SER A 675 -11.36 -11.71 21.38
CA SER A 675 -12.56 -12.03 22.18
C SER A 675 -12.77 -13.38 22.91
N LYS A 676 -11.99 -14.46 22.72
CA LYS A 676 -12.32 -15.78 23.33
C LYS A 676 -11.52 -16.28 24.54
N PHE A 677 -10.52 -15.55 25.04
CA PHE A 677 -9.87 -15.94 26.32
C PHE A 677 -10.61 -15.42 27.57
N SER A 678 -11.69 -14.66 27.42
CA SER A 678 -12.35 -13.96 28.52
C SER A 678 -13.65 -14.57 29.01
N THR A 679 -14.18 -15.65 28.41
CA THR A 679 -15.49 -16.18 28.84
C THR A 679 -15.58 -17.73 28.75
N GLY A 680 -15.75 -18.38 29.91
CA GLY A 680 -16.21 -19.77 30.04
C GLY A 680 -15.31 -20.70 30.87
N GLU A 681 -15.92 -21.55 31.72
CA GLU A 681 -15.25 -22.62 32.48
C GLU A 681 -14.54 -23.63 31.56
N ILE A 682 -13.37 -24.10 32.00
CA ILE A 682 -12.50 -25.02 31.26
C ILE A 682 -13.00 -26.45 31.44
N THR A 683 -13.40 -27.10 30.35
CA THR A 683 -13.63 -28.56 30.32
C THR A 683 -12.37 -29.31 29.92
N SER A 684 -12.27 -30.59 30.29
CA SER A 684 -11.13 -31.46 29.97
C SER A 684 -10.87 -31.61 28.45
N GLU A 685 -11.90 -31.48 27.61
CA GLU A 685 -11.78 -31.51 26.14
C GLU A 685 -11.10 -30.27 25.54
N ASN A 686 -11.13 -29.10 26.20
CA ASN A 686 -10.52 -27.87 25.68
C ASN A 686 -9.08 -27.63 26.18
N LEU A 687 -8.63 -28.42 27.17
CA LEU A 687 -7.37 -28.22 27.89
C LEU A 687 -6.15 -28.66 27.06
N GLU A 688 -6.29 -29.72 26.27
CA GLU A 688 -5.24 -30.24 25.37
C GLU A 688 -5.01 -29.28 24.19
N LYS A 689 -6.09 -28.73 23.65
CA LYS A 689 -6.04 -27.72 22.59
C LYS A 689 -5.38 -26.41 23.03
N GLN A 690 -5.63 -25.97 24.27
CA GLN A 690 -4.96 -24.79 24.82
C GLN A 690 -3.47 -25.04 25.14
N ARG A 691 -3.08 -26.30 25.44
CA ARG A 691 -1.66 -26.69 25.53
C ARG A 691 -0.98 -26.56 24.17
N GLU A 692 -1.61 -27.06 23.11
CA GLU A 692 -1.12 -26.93 21.73
C GLU A 692 -1.00 -25.45 21.31
N ASP A 693 -1.98 -24.61 21.67
CA ASP A 693 -1.96 -23.16 21.37
C ASP A 693 -0.83 -22.43 22.12
N LEU A 694 -0.59 -22.75 23.40
CA LEU A 694 0.50 -22.15 24.18
C LEU A 694 1.88 -22.69 23.75
N GLU A 695 1.98 -23.97 23.38
CA GLU A 695 3.18 -24.51 22.72
C GLU A 695 3.45 -23.82 21.38
N TYR A 696 2.40 -23.58 20.58
CA TYR A 696 2.49 -22.86 19.32
C TYR A 696 2.96 -21.41 19.51
N LEU A 697 2.39 -20.68 20.48
CA LEU A 697 2.77 -19.31 20.82
C LEU A 697 4.23 -19.24 21.30
N ARG A 698 4.66 -20.19 22.13
CA ARG A 698 6.05 -20.37 22.57
C ARG A 698 6.97 -20.68 21.39
N HIS A 699 6.57 -21.56 20.48
CA HIS A 699 7.37 -21.98 19.31
C HIS A 699 7.49 -20.89 18.23
N LYS A 700 6.53 -19.96 18.17
CA LYS A 700 6.53 -18.82 17.24
C LYS A 700 7.18 -17.55 17.80
N GLY A 701 7.59 -17.55 19.07
CA GLY A 701 8.28 -16.42 19.69
C GLY A 701 7.38 -15.22 19.98
N TYR A 702 6.06 -15.42 20.06
CA TYR A 702 5.14 -14.36 20.46
C TYR A 702 5.32 -14.07 21.96
N SER A 703 6.00 -12.96 22.28
CA SER A 703 6.25 -12.52 23.66
C SER A 703 5.22 -11.52 24.17
N GLN A 704 3.99 -11.54 23.67
CA GLN A 704 2.96 -10.60 24.11
C GLN A 704 2.38 -11.03 25.46
N ILE A 705 2.12 -10.04 26.33
CA ILE A 705 1.49 -10.26 27.64
C ILE A 705 0.02 -10.57 27.39
N ILE A 706 -0.40 -11.83 27.60
CA ILE A 706 -1.81 -12.22 27.51
C ILE A 706 -2.58 -11.73 28.75
N GLN A 707 -3.85 -11.35 28.60
CA GLN A 707 -4.70 -10.95 29.72
C GLN A 707 -5.48 -12.17 30.23
N ILE A 708 -5.37 -12.47 31.52
CA ILE A 708 -6.01 -13.62 32.16
C ILE A 708 -6.80 -13.13 33.37
N ASP A 709 -8.03 -13.59 33.54
CA ASP A 709 -8.83 -13.32 34.73
C ASP A 709 -8.06 -13.70 36.00
N LYS A 710 -8.10 -12.83 37.01
CA LYS A 710 -7.42 -13.05 38.29
C LYS A 710 -7.89 -14.33 38.98
N GLU A 711 -9.10 -14.81 38.72
CA GLU A 711 -9.63 -16.02 39.37
C GLU A 711 -9.32 -17.31 38.56
N ASN A 712 -8.91 -17.21 37.29
CA ASN A 712 -8.64 -18.38 36.44
C ASN A 712 -7.25 -18.98 36.72
N LYS A 713 -7.13 -19.72 37.83
CA LYS A 713 -5.87 -20.35 38.29
C LYS A 713 -5.31 -21.39 37.31
N GLN A 714 -6.16 -22.12 36.59
CA GLN A 714 -5.73 -23.16 35.65
C GLN A 714 -4.94 -22.56 34.48
N LEU A 715 -5.46 -21.50 33.85
CA LEU A 715 -4.81 -20.89 32.69
C LEU A 715 -3.51 -20.17 33.08
N LYS A 716 -3.45 -19.62 34.29
CA LYS A 716 -2.22 -19.02 34.85
C LYS A 716 -1.13 -20.06 35.10
N ASN A 717 -1.49 -21.20 35.67
CA ASN A 717 -0.55 -22.30 35.89
C ASN A 717 -0.01 -22.83 34.56
N LEU A 718 -0.89 -22.93 33.55
CA LEU A 718 -0.50 -23.35 32.19
C LEU A 718 0.42 -22.32 31.53
N ALA A 719 0.09 -21.03 31.59
CA ALA A 719 0.95 -19.96 31.07
C ALA A 719 2.33 -19.94 31.76
N ALA A 720 2.38 -20.21 33.07
CA ALA A 720 3.62 -20.33 33.83
C ALA A 720 4.44 -21.57 33.44
N GLU A 721 3.80 -22.74 33.22
CA GLU A 721 4.43 -23.98 32.73
C GLU A 721 5.16 -23.75 31.38
N TYR A 722 4.60 -22.91 30.50
CA TYR A 722 5.17 -22.59 29.19
C TYR A 722 6.02 -21.29 29.15
N GLY A 723 6.23 -20.62 30.28
CA GLY A 723 7.08 -19.41 30.38
C GLY A 723 6.49 -18.17 29.72
N ILE A 724 5.16 -18.10 29.56
CA ILE A 724 4.44 -16.99 28.91
C ILE A 724 4.06 -15.95 29.97
N LYS A 725 4.40 -14.67 29.73
CA LYS A 725 4.02 -13.56 30.62
C LYS A 725 2.54 -13.22 30.46
N TYR A 726 1.84 -12.97 31.56
CA TYR A 726 0.42 -12.60 31.55
C TYR A 726 0.11 -11.48 32.55
N LYS A 727 -1.02 -10.79 32.35
CA LYS A 727 -1.54 -9.74 33.24
C LYS A 727 -2.88 -10.18 33.82
N ASN A 728 -3.01 -10.10 35.15
CA ASN A 728 -4.27 -10.37 35.83
C ASN A 728 -5.29 -9.26 35.54
N ILE A 729 -6.53 -9.62 35.28
CA ILE A 729 -7.68 -8.69 35.20
C ILE A 729 -8.76 -9.11 36.21
N GLU A 730 -9.44 -8.18 36.89
CA GLU A 730 -10.57 -8.51 37.79
C GLU A 730 -11.89 -8.43 37.03
N LEU A 731 -12.59 -9.56 36.91
CA LEU A 731 -14.00 -9.57 36.52
C LEU A 731 -14.84 -9.46 37.80
N GLY A 732 -15.39 -8.29 38.06
CA GLY A 732 -16.27 -8.02 39.21
C GLY A 732 -17.75 -8.08 38.81
N ASP A 733 -18.56 -8.60 39.72
CA ASP A 733 -20.02 -8.74 39.60
C ASP A 733 -20.73 -7.44 39.17
N THR A 734 -21.62 -7.58 38.21
CA THR A 734 -22.43 -6.53 37.59
C THR A 734 -23.41 -5.91 38.59
N PRO A 735 -23.51 -4.57 38.74
CA PRO A 735 -24.60 -3.96 39.48
C PRO A 735 -25.89 -4.01 38.65
N THR A 736 -26.98 -4.53 39.22
CA THR A 736 -28.31 -4.50 38.60
C THR A 736 -28.85 -3.06 38.51
N GLU A 737 -29.62 -2.76 37.45
CA GLU A 737 -30.21 -1.44 37.14
C GLU A 737 -30.89 -0.75 38.34
N GLU A 738 -31.51 -1.51 39.25
CA GLU A 738 -32.19 -1.01 40.44
C GLU A 738 -31.27 -0.28 41.43
N SER A 739 -30.02 -0.71 41.56
CA SER A 739 -29.05 -0.14 42.51
C SER A 739 -28.52 1.21 42.05
N ALA A 740 -28.36 1.39 40.73
CA ALA A 740 -27.93 2.65 40.12
C ALA A 740 -29.03 3.72 40.17
N VAL A 741 -30.30 3.32 40.03
CA VAL A 741 -31.45 4.22 40.13
C VAL A 741 -31.66 4.71 41.57
N LYS A 742 -31.39 3.87 42.58
CA LYS A 742 -31.46 4.26 43.99
C LYS A 742 -30.38 5.30 44.37
N LEU A 743 -29.15 5.10 43.89
CA LEU A 743 -28.03 6.00 44.14
C LEU A 743 -28.22 7.39 43.50
N LEU A 744 -28.84 7.44 42.31
CA LEU A 744 -29.16 8.71 41.63
C LEU A 744 -30.28 9.48 42.34
N LYS A 745 -31.22 8.79 42.99
CA LYS A 745 -32.29 9.42 43.80
C LYS A 745 -31.79 9.95 45.15
N GLU A 746 -30.72 9.39 45.70
CA GLU A 746 -30.10 9.86 46.95
C GLU A 746 -29.22 11.11 46.72
N ILE A 747 -28.73 11.34 45.50
CA ILE A 747 -27.94 12.53 45.11
C ILE A 747 -28.82 13.77 44.89
N ASP A 748 -30.09 13.59 44.56
CA ASP A 748 -31.04 14.68 44.26
C ASP A 748 -31.67 15.29 45.53
N ASN A 749 -31.59 14.60 46.67
CA ASN A 749 -32.14 15.09 47.94
C ASN A 749 -31.04 15.66 48.84
N ASP A 750 -31.07 16.99 49.00
CA ASP A 750 -30.17 17.82 49.81
C ASP A 750 -29.76 17.22 51.18
N SER A 751 -28.46 17.05 51.39
CA SER A 751 -27.75 17.84 52.42
C SER A 751 -26.23 17.59 52.38
N GLU A 752 -25.50 18.68 52.16
CA GLU A 752 -24.04 18.85 52.16
C GLU A 752 -23.30 18.35 53.44
N LYS A 753 -23.97 17.67 54.38
CA LYS A 753 -23.45 17.35 55.72
C LYS A 753 -23.14 15.88 56.01
N SER A 754 -23.51 14.93 55.15
CA SER A 754 -23.17 13.51 55.37
C SER A 754 -21.83 13.09 54.75
N PHE A 755 -21.26 13.87 53.84
CA PHE A 755 -20.00 13.54 53.16
C PHE A 755 -18.75 13.77 54.01
N ILE A 756 -18.91 14.31 55.21
CA ILE A 756 -17.84 14.53 56.17
C ILE A 756 -18.31 13.96 57.51
N ASN A 757 -18.33 12.64 57.63
CA ASN A 757 -18.10 12.04 58.93
C ASN A 757 -17.14 10.86 58.78
N GLU A 758 -16.13 10.93 59.62
CA GLU A 758 -14.94 10.09 59.64
C GLU A 758 -15.30 8.64 59.90
N SER A 759 -15.17 7.79 58.87
CA SER A 759 -14.61 6.43 59.00
C SER A 759 -14.50 5.77 57.63
N GLU A 760 -13.33 5.17 57.38
CA GLU A 760 -12.99 4.31 56.25
C GLU A 760 -12.60 4.99 54.92
N GLY A 761 -11.35 5.45 54.88
CA GLY A 761 -10.71 6.10 53.74
C GLY A 761 -10.36 5.21 52.54
N LYS A 762 -11.34 4.69 51.80
CA LYS A 762 -11.09 4.08 50.46
C LYS A 762 -11.95 4.58 49.29
N ASN A 763 -13.01 5.37 49.50
CA ASN A 763 -13.91 5.77 48.40
C ASN A 763 -13.79 7.21 47.87
N ASN A 764 -12.90 8.05 48.40
CA ASN A 764 -12.84 9.47 47.97
C ASN A 764 -12.15 9.70 46.61
N LYS A 765 -11.29 8.80 46.12
CA LYS A 765 -10.54 9.01 44.86
C LYS A 765 -11.42 8.86 43.62
N SER A 766 -12.34 7.91 43.61
CA SER A 766 -13.26 7.67 42.50
C SER A 766 -14.29 8.80 42.37
N VAL A 767 -14.75 9.35 43.50
CA VAL A 767 -15.64 10.52 43.54
C VAL A 767 -14.93 11.76 42.99
N LEU A 768 -13.68 12.00 43.39
CA LEU A 768 -12.83 13.07 42.83
C LEU A 768 -12.54 12.89 41.33
N ALA A 769 -12.33 11.67 40.85
CA ALA A 769 -12.15 11.37 39.43
C ALA A 769 -13.43 11.60 38.61
N CYS A 770 -14.61 11.24 39.15
CA CYS A 770 -15.91 11.52 38.56
C CYS A 770 -16.16 13.04 38.47
N PHE A 771 -15.85 13.80 39.53
CA PHE A 771 -15.95 15.25 39.50
C PHE A 771 -14.99 15.88 38.49
N TYR A 772 -13.77 15.36 38.35
CA TYR A 772 -12.78 15.83 37.37
C TYR A 772 -13.21 15.54 35.92
N LEU A 773 -13.77 14.36 35.65
CA LEU A 773 -14.29 13.98 34.32
C LEU A 773 -15.56 14.75 33.97
N ALA A 774 -16.47 14.95 34.93
CA ALA A 774 -17.64 15.81 34.75
C ALA A 774 -17.22 17.27 34.47
N TYR A 775 -16.24 17.80 35.23
CA TYR A 775 -15.66 19.12 34.97
C TYR A 775 -14.98 19.20 33.60
N LYS A 776 -14.16 18.22 33.21
CA LYS A 776 -13.49 18.19 31.88
C LYS A 776 -14.48 18.09 30.73
N THR A 777 -15.55 17.32 30.92
CA THR A 777 -16.61 17.17 29.92
C THR A 777 -17.42 18.46 29.83
N LEU A 778 -17.77 19.08 30.95
CA LEU A 778 -18.48 20.35 31.00
C LEU A 778 -17.63 21.53 30.55
N ASP A 779 -16.33 21.59 30.86
CA ASP A 779 -15.38 22.59 30.37
C ASP A 779 -15.10 22.42 28.87
N SER A 780 -15.08 21.17 28.37
CA SER A 780 -15.01 20.91 26.93
C SER A 780 -16.30 21.30 26.23
N ILE A 781 -17.46 21.01 26.84
CA ILE A 781 -18.76 21.48 26.36
C ILE A 781 -18.80 23.01 26.41
N ASP A 782 -18.40 23.68 27.48
CA ASP A 782 -18.42 25.14 27.61
C ASP A 782 -17.42 25.83 26.67
N LYS A 783 -16.28 25.19 26.36
CA LYS A 783 -15.33 25.66 25.32
C LYS A 783 -15.82 25.43 23.89
N ILE A 784 -16.62 24.39 23.67
CA ILE A 784 -17.29 24.11 22.39
C ILE A 784 -18.52 25.03 22.24
N MET A 785 -19.29 25.23 23.30
CA MET A 785 -20.56 25.96 23.34
C MET A 785 -20.36 27.48 23.46
N GLY A 786 -19.33 27.94 24.17
CA GLY A 786 -19.00 29.35 24.36
C GLY A 786 -18.47 30.05 23.11
N LYS A 787 -18.13 29.30 22.06
CA LYS A 787 -17.66 29.84 20.78
C LYS A 787 -18.74 29.95 19.69
N ILE A 788 -19.96 29.45 19.93
CA ILE A 788 -20.89 29.13 18.82
C ILE A 788 -22.25 29.86 18.89
N TRP A 789 -22.65 30.49 20.00
CA TRP A 789 -24.05 30.93 20.16
C TRP A 789 -24.28 32.46 20.04
N THR A 790 -25.27 32.86 19.25
CA THR A 790 -25.91 34.18 19.25
C THR A 790 -26.80 34.35 20.50
N GLU A 791 -27.18 35.58 20.88
CA GLU A 791 -27.98 35.84 22.11
C GLU A 791 -29.32 35.08 22.14
N ARG A 792 -29.98 34.89 20.99
CA ARG A 792 -31.23 34.12 20.89
C ARG A 792 -31.08 32.64 21.21
N GLU A 793 -29.93 32.06 20.91
CA GLU A 793 -29.67 30.67 21.23
C GLU A 793 -29.44 30.56 22.74
N LYS A 794 -28.75 31.51 23.38
CA LYS A 794 -28.57 31.52 24.84
C LYS A 794 -29.89 31.52 25.62
N ASP A 795 -30.93 32.19 25.11
CA ASP A 795 -32.28 32.16 25.67
C ASP A 795 -32.92 30.76 25.53
N PHE A 796 -32.68 30.06 24.43
CA PHE A 796 -33.12 28.66 24.23
C PHE A 796 -32.41 27.69 25.18
N TYR A 797 -31.15 27.96 25.57
CA TYR A 797 -30.43 27.20 26.60
C TYR A 797 -31.03 27.38 28.00
N GLU A 798 -31.47 28.60 28.32
CA GLU A 798 -32.16 28.90 29.59
C GLU A 798 -33.51 28.17 29.70
N VAL A 799 -34.23 28.03 28.59
CA VAL A 799 -35.51 27.30 28.54
C VAL A 799 -35.34 25.79 28.79
N ILE A 800 -34.27 25.17 28.30
CA ILE A 800 -34.03 23.71 28.49
C ILE A 800 -33.55 23.39 29.91
N TRP A 801 -32.77 24.28 30.55
CA TRP A 801 -32.06 23.96 31.80
C TRP A 801 -32.48 24.80 33.03
N GLY A 802 -33.38 25.76 32.86
CA GLY A 802 -34.25 26.30 33.92
C GLY A 802 -33.66 27.35 34.86
N ASP A 803 -32.34 27.45 35.08
CA ASP A 803 -31.75 28.55 35.87
C ASP A 803 -30.23 28.73 35.64
N LYS A 804 -29.87 29.83 34.98
CA LYS A 804 -28.49 30.21 34.66
C LYS A 804 -27.62 30.38 35.91
N ASN A 805 -28.19 30.85 37.03
CA ASN A 805 -27.45 31.07 38.26
C ASN A 805 -27.12 29.74 38.95
N LYS A 806 -27.99 28.73 38.85
CA LYS A 806 -27.79 27.41 39.44
C LYS A 806 -26.62 26.66 38.78
N ILE A 807 -26.54 26.72 37.44
CA ILE A 807 -25.42 26.13 36.68
C ILE A 807 -24.12 26.90 36.96
N LYS A 808 -24.15 28.24 36.98
CA LYS A 808 -22.98 29.04 37.31
C LYS A 808 -22.47 28.71 38.73
N ASN A 809 -23.37 28.49 39.68
CA ASN A 809 -23.00 28.09 41.05
C ASN A 809 -22.36 26.68 41.09
N ILE A 810 -22.91 25.71 40.35
CA ILE A 810 -22.34 24.36 40.22
C ILE A 810 -20.94 24.44 39.59
N MET A 811 -20.79 25.20 38.51
CA MET A 811 -19.51 25.39 37.83
C MET A 811 -18.47 26.09 38.71
N THR A 812 -18.87 27.12 39.46
CA THR A 812 -18.00 27.79 40.42
C THR A 812 -17.60 26.87 41.57
N LYS A 813 -18.54 26.08 42.14
CA LYS A 813 -18.23 25.08 43.17
C LYS A 813 -17.28 23.98 42.66
N LEU A 814 -17.49 23.49 41.44
CA LEU A 814 -16.62 22.49 40.80
C LEU A 814 -15.24 23.05 40.46
N SER A 815 -15.15 24.31 40.04
CA SER A 815 -13.87 24.99 39.80
C SER A 815 -13.06 25.15 41.09
N ILE A 816 -13.71 25.57 42.18
CA ILE A 816 -13.06 25.73 43.49
C ILE A 816 -12.59 24.37 44.05
N LEU A 817 -13.40 23.31 43.91
CA LEU A 817 -13.00 21.96 44.29
C LEU A 817 -11.88 21.40 43.40
N GLY A 818 -11.96 21.65 42.09
CA GLY A 818 -10.96 21.26 41.10
C GLY A 818 -9.60 21.91 41.36
N GLU A 819 -9.57 23.18 41.72
CA GLU A 819 -8.33 23.87 42.13
C GLU A 819 -7.81 23.38 43.49
N LYS A 820 -8.70 23.24 44.48
CA LYS A 820 -8.37 22.81 45.85
C LYS A 820 -7.74 21.42 45.90
N TYR A 821 -8.15 20.49 45.03
CA TYR A 821 -7.63 19.12 44.98
C TYR A 821 -6.81 18.82 43.72
N SER A 822 -6.49 19.85 42.91
CA SER A 822 -5.76 19.71 41.65
C SER A 822 -4.42 18.96 41.79
N HIS A 823 -3.77 19.10 42.95
CA HIS A 823 -2.48 18.47 43.22
C HIS A 823 -2.60 16.98 43.56
N ASP A 824 -3.70 16.55 44.20
CA ASP A 824 -3.95 15.15 44.53
C ASP A 824 -4.53 14.38 43.31
N ILE A 825 -5.32 15.05 42.47
CA ILE A 825 -5.86 14.47 41.23
C ILE A 825 -4.75 14.17 40.22
N LYS A 826 -3.74 15.05 40.11
CA LYS A 826 -2.57 14.84 39.23
C LYS A 826 -1.67 13.67 39.66
N LYS A 827 -1.85 13.15 40.87
CA LYS A 827 -1.12 11.99 41.41
C LYS A 827 -1.85 10.65 41.18
N LEU A 828 -3.06 10.68 40.62
CA LEU A 828 -3.79 9.46 40.24
C LEU A 828 -3.16 8.84 38.99
N SER A 829 -2.89 7.53 39.03
CA SER A 829 -2.37 6.79 37.89
C SER A 829 -3.45 6.63 36.80
N LEU A 830 -3.04 6.45 35.54
CA LEU A 830 -3.97 6.21 34.43
C LEU A 830 -4.96 5.07 34.73
N GLY A 831 -4.50 4.01 35.42
CA GLY A 831 -5.35 2.88 35.82
C GLY A 831 -6.46 3.25 36.82
N GLU A 832 -6.21 4.20 37.72
CA GLU A 832 -7.21 4.69 38.68
C GLU A 832 -8.28 5.55 37.97
N LEU A 833 -7.90 6.31 36.93
CA LEU A 833 -8.84 7.07 36.06
C LEU A 833 -9.70 6.14 35.19
N PHE A 834 -9.14 5.03 34.69
CA PHE A 834 -9.85 4.05 33.87
C PHE A 834 -10.77 3.11 34.67
N SER A 835 -10.63 3.06 36.00
CA SER A 835 -11.50 2.26 36.87
C SER A 835 -12.92 2.85 37.07
N VAL A 836 -13.17 4.06 36.56
CA VAL A 836 -14.52 4.65 36.52
C VAL A 836 -15.33 3.94 35.42
N ASN A 837 -16.22 3.07 35.87
CA ASN A 837 -16.90 2.01 35.13
C ASN A 837 -17.52 2.46 33.78
N ALA A 838 -17.33 1.64 32.73
CA ALA A 838 -17.83 1.85 31.37
C ALA A 838 -19.36 2.04 31.29
N GLY A 839 -20.12 1.56 32.28
CA GLY A 839 -21.56 1.81 32.40
C GLY A 839 -21.93 3.28 32.54
N PHE A 840 -21.13 4.09 33.25
CA PHE A 840 -21.40 5.52 33.42
C PHE A 840 -21.02 6.32 32.16
N ILE A 841 -19.92 5.93 31.50
CA ILE A 841 -19.50 6.48 30.20
C ILE A 841 -20.54 6.13 29.12
N ASN A 842 -21.06 4.91 29.12
CA ASN A 842 -22.11 4.47 28.19
C ASN A 842 -23.46 5.12 28.51
N SER A 843 -23.80 5.35 29.78
CA SER A 843 -25.02 6.07 30.16
C SER A 843 -24.94 7.56 29.79
N ALA A 844 -23.79 8.20 30.01
CA ALA A 844 -23.53 9.57 29.56
C ALA A 844 -23.55 9.65 28.03
N ALA A 845 -22.87 8.75 27.33
CA ALA A 845 -22.88 8.67 25.87
C ALA A 845 -24.26 8.37 25.28
N ARG A 846 -25.08 7.55 25.97
CA ARG A 846 -26.48 7.28 25.62
C ARG A 846 -27.35 8.51 25.83
N ARG A 847 -27.22 9.23 26.97
CA ARG A 847 -27.94 10.49 27.21
C ARG A 847 -27.52 11.56 26.21
N THR A 848 -26.24 11.65 25.87
CA THR A 848 -25.73 12.53 24.81
C THR A 848 -26.28 12.12 23.44
N ARG A 849 -26.42 10.82 23.15
CA ARG A 849 -27.10 10.33 21.94
C ARG A 849 -28.58 10.65 21.90
N GLU A 850 -29.32 10.47 23.00
CA GLU A 850 -30.74 10.82 23.10
C GLU A 850 -30.96 12.33 22.93
N ILE A 851 -30.06 13.16 23.47
CA ILE A 851 -30.07 14.61 23.27
C ILE A 851 -29.76 14.96 21.80
N LEU A 852 -28.80 14.26 21.18
CA LEU A 852 -28.45 14.42 19.76
C LEU A 852 -29.55 13.92 18.81
N GLU A 853 -30.29 12.87 19.18
CA GLU A 853 -31.44 12.36 18.42
C GLU A 853 -32.65 13.27 18.55
N LYS A 854 -32.94 13.83 19.73
CA LYS A 854 -33.92 14.92 19.87
C LYS A 854 -33.52 16.17 19.08
N PHE A 855 -32.22 16.47 18.99
CA PHE A 855 -31.69 17.52 18.09
C PHE A 855 -31.91 17.21 16.61
N LYS A 856 -31.89 15.93 16.21
CA LYS A 856 -32.20 15.49 14.84
C LYS A 856 -33.70 15.54 14.54
N GLU A 857 -34.56 15.23 15.51
CA GLU A 857 -36.01 15.35 15.38
C GLU A 857 -36.45 16.82 15.31
N LEU A 858 -35.80 17.74 16.02
CA LEU A 858 -36.09 19.18 15.91
C LEU A 858 -35.62 19.80 14.59
N ASN A 859 -34.62 19.20 13.92
CA ASN A 859 -34.15 19.62 12.59
C ASN A 859 -35.10 19.24 11.44
N SER A 860 -36.26 18.61 11.71
CA SER A 860 -37.30 18.36 10.70
C SER A 860 -38.24 19.55 10.46
N TRP A 861 -38.06 20.68 11.14
CA TRP A 861 -38.75 21.94 10.84
C TRP A 861 -37.88 22.82 9.94
N LYS A 862 -38.00 22.63 8.61
CA LYS A 862 -37.58 23.61 7.62
C LYS A 862 -38.62 24.73 7.57
N GLU A 863 -38.25 25.96 7.93
CA GLU A 863 -38.48 27.21 7.18
C GLU A 863 -38.16 28.45 8.04
N VAL A 864 -37.89 29.57 7.35
CA VAL A 864 -37.73 30.96 7.84
C VAL A 864 -36.29 31.34 8.24
N VAL A 865 -35.59 32.34 7.67
CA VAL A 865 -35.60 33.13 6.43
C VAL A 865 -34.35 34.02 6.53
N TYR A 866 -33.72 34.29 5.38
CA TYR A 866 -32.80 35.40 5.05
C TYR A 866 -32.32 36.37 6.14
N SER A 867 -31.00 36.58 6.16
CA SER A 867 -30.33 37.87 5.83
C SER A 867 -29.14 38.14 6.76
N GLY A 868 -27.98 38.36 6.15
CA GLY A 868 -26.73 38.67 6.86
C GLY A 868 -25.80 39.53 6.01
N ARG A 869 -26.30 40.69 5.54
CA ARG A 869 -25.44 41.85 5.25
C ARG A 869 -25.40 42.71 6.52
N HIS A 870 -24.18 43.15 6.86
CA HIS A 870 -23.82 44.11 7.93
C HIS A 870 -23.81 43.48 9.33
N TYR A 871 -22.74 43.51 10.12
CA TYR A 871 -21.90 44.66 10.44
C TYR A 871 -20.45 44.27 10.77
N ILE A 872 -19.58 45.22 10.48
CA ILE A 872 -18.14 45.35 10.73
C ILE A 872 -17.83 45.41 12.24
N LYS A 873 -16.85 44.64 12.73
CA LYS A 873 -15.53 45.10 13.24
C LYS A 873 -14.69 43.93 13.75
#